data_AF-A0AAD9D5V2-F1
#
_entry.id   AF-A0AAD9D5V2-F1
#
_cell.length_a   1.000
_cell.length_b   1.000
_cell.length_c   1.000
_cell.angle_alpha   90.00
_cell.angle_beta   90.00
_cell.angle_gamma   90.00
#
_symmetry.space_group_name_H-M   'P 1'
#
loop_
_entity.id
_entity.type
_entity.pdbx_description
1 polymer ?
#
loop_
_entity_poly.entity_id
_entity_poly.type
_entity_poly.pdbx_seq_one_letter_code
_entity_poly.pdbx_strand_id
1 'polypeptide(L)'
;MNAEEHDSNNKKRPSQGPYSSNESGKKMKQQEEEFVKSEQHDYRGFASLPTDVLISILCRSPASDHASLRNTCKAFRTTIDSAAYKGERATSGWSEVSTHLVSGEELYDRENPNGPEDVSLSDGDVDEDPTEEQRANKLRRKIAEKQAEEIIDYGYSDVYGHSELGRIDQDYGHHDISMDVVVDGSLVGSLYLVLLPRGVYHNYPFHDATDAHSSELQMVGWTLCDSAGRLKVRSIKNEELVSGEAGKGGYLHINTVRISDAYRLGCTNVVSEAVRSALTQPKLEGEWSLVTAISDYNVYITDEEMKLKRRISNGEGGNAEEKERVEKRVWERAVLDTKTYLRVGFKQIPETVGSLMRNPYWLFALPHFLKNPIKSFEEVDQTPLIEPPDLPPKPVGVDSEILEAVKKAGNSMCRVLDSVRTERLQDHNCLGRLAELEGRFAGARNLIEGGKPDHLSDESWREMVADVESIEEMLRAQRAAFEEATRRQREEQRNEIDVTIPRKIDLLKNEVNALVQRGGSIRNSYAIHCSSRLRIPQYIDFLLEMVPLEKRAFAVSSLDDNGLTPLHCAVLGTPEVHNREDYLEMVERLLDFGADTNVKSAQGATPLGMYRSTMTDKFDYSNVFGIRSGDEPAGWRPFHRKMEDLLRSSQGETDADVEAKCAVLDNDMGSDIDLDNEDEDADEDDWMNDDEDDENDEDEE
;
A
#
# COMPACT_ATOMS: atom_id res chain seq x y z
N MET A 1 12.49 -78.12 -0.60
CA MET A 1 13.81 -77.98 -1.26
C MET A 1 13.56 -78.39 -2.70
N ASN A 2 13.09 -77.45 -3.50
CA ASN A 2 12.28 -77.74 -4.68
C ASN A 2 12.96 -77.24 -5.95
N ALA A 3 12.96 -78.14 -6.92
CA ALA A 3 13.42 -77.93 -8.28
C ALA A 3 12.40 -77.10 -9.08
N GLU A 4 12.97 -76.35 -10.01
CA GLU A 4 12.31 -75.54 -11.03
C GLU A 4 11.57 -76.42 -12.03
N GLU A 5 10.34 -76.04 -12.38
CA GLU A 5 9.84 -76.19 -13.74
C GLU A 5 8.69 -75.21 -14.01
N HIS A 6 8.68 -74.77 -15.26
CA HIS A 6 7.77 -73.84 -15.93
C HIS A 6 6.27 -74.15 -15.71
N ASP A 7 5.41 -73.11 -15.60
CA ASP A 7 4.50 -72.81 -16.71
C ASP A 7 3.81 -71.44 -16.66
N SER A 8 3.65 -70.94 -17.89
CA SER A 8 2.82 -69.87 -18.46
C SER A 8 1.65 -69.25 -17.66
N ASN A 9 1.60 -67.90 -17.68
CA ASN A 9 0.39 -67.19 -18.15
C ASN A 9 0.67 -65.72 -18.48
N ASN A 10 0.83 -65.46 -19.77
CA ASN A 10 1.04 -64.14 -20.35
C ASN A 10 -0.33 -63.58 -20.83
N LYS A 11 -0.97 -62.73 -20.01
CA LYS A 11 -2.16 -61.96 -20.42
C LYS A 11 -1.76 -60.55 -20.82
N LYS A 12 -1.70 -60.39 -22.15
CA LYS A 12 -1.71 -59.16 -22.95
C LYS A 12 -2.36 -57.96 -22.25
N ARG A 13 -1.58 -56.92 -21.98
CA ARG A 13 -2.06 -55.52 -21.98
C ARG A 13 -1.74 -54.90 -23.34
N PRO A 14 -2.67 -54.18 -23.97
CA PRO A 14 -2.44 -53.58 -25.27
C PRO A 14 -1.49 -52.38 -25.12
N SER A 15 -0.44 -52.40 -25.94
CA SER A 15 0.41 -51.24 -26.21
C SER A 15 -0.45 -50.12 -26.77
N GLN A 16 -0.59 -49.03 -26.02
CA GLN A 16 -1.06 -47.76 -26.56
C GLN A 16 0.00 -47.29 -27.58
N GLY A 17 -0.41 -47.25 -28.86
CA GLY A 17 0.38 -46.65 -29.91
C GLY A 17 0.52 -45.13 -29.72
N PRO A 18 1.48 -44.50 -30.43
CA PRO A 18 1.62 -43.06 -30.39
C PRO A 18 0.40 -42.42 -31.04
N TYR A 19 -0.35 -41.65 -30.26
CA TYR A 19 -1.41 -40.79 -30.78
C TYR A 19 -0.75 -39.68 -31.61
N SER A 20 -0.78 -39.86 -32.93
CA SER A 20 -0.62 -38.79 -33.91
C SER A 20 -1.87 -37.90 -33.84
N SER A 21 -1.81 -36.85 -33.02
CA SER A 21 -2.77 -35.75 -33.03
C SER A 21 -2.10 -34.52 -33.65
N ASN A 22 -2.00 -34.48 -34.98
CA ASN A 22 -1.61 -33.29 -35.72
C ASN A 22 -2.02 -33.38 -37.20
N GLU A 23 -3.32 -33.46 -37.48
CA GLU A 23 -3.84 -33.31 -38.85
C GLU A 23 -5.09 -32.41 -39.00
N SER A 24 -5.64 -31.86 -37.91
CA SER A 24 -6.72 -30.87 -37.98
C SER A 24 -6.25 -29.41 -38.04
N GLY A 25 -4.96 -29.13 -37.77
CA GLY A 25 -4.41 -27.77 -37.78
C GLY A 25 -3.82 -27.28 -39.12
N LYS A 26 -3.68 -28.17 -40.12
CA LYS A 26 -3.06 -27.81 -41.42
C LYS A 26 -4.05 -27.32 -42.48
N LYS A 27 -5.34 -27.65 -42.36
CA LYS A 27 -6.36 -27.15 -43.31
C LYS A 27 -6.85 -25.75 -43.01
N MET A 28 -6.71 -25.27 -41.78
CA MET A 28 -7.10 -23.89 -41.41
C MET A 28 -5.99 -22.89 -41.76
N LYS A 29 -4.70 -23.27 -41.65
CA LYS A 29 -3.57 -22.43 -42.10
C LYS A 29 -3.45 -22.30 -43.61
N GLN A 30 -3.83 -23.31 -44.40
CA GLN A 30 -3.82 -23.19 -45.86
C GLN A 30 -5.02 -22.40 -46.41
N GLN A 31 -6.17 -22.36 -45.71
CA GLN A 31 -7.28 -21.49 -46.09
C GLN A 31 -7.08 -20.03 -45.66
N GLU A 32 -6.34 -19.76 -44.58
CA GLU A 32 -5.90 -18.38 -44.25
C GLU A 32 -4.76 -17.89 -45.16
N GLU A 33 -3.84 -18.77 -45.61
CA GLU A 33 -2.76 -18.37 -46.53
C GLU A 33 -3.18 -18.22 -48.00
N GLU A 34 -4.26 -18.87 -48.45
CA GLU A 34 -4.83 -18.64 -49.80
C GLU A 34 -5.81 -17.46 -49.85
N PHE A 35 -6.47 -17.10 -48.75
CA PHE A 35 -7.32 -15.90 -48.69
C PHE A 35 -6.51 -14.59 -48.61
N VAL A 36 -5.22 -14.68 -48.29
CA VAL A 36 -4.29 -13.53 -48.24
C VAL A 36 -3.54 -13.33 -49.57
N LYS A 37 -3.69 -14.21 -50.58
CA LYS A 37 -2.95 -14.13 -51.86
C LYS A 37 -3.74 -13.67 -53.08
N SER A 38 -5.03 -13.36 -52.95
CA SER A 38 -5.79 -12.68 -54.01
C SER A 38 -6.10 -11.24 -53.59
N GLU A 39 -5.62 -10.28 -54.37
CA GLU A 39 -5.74 -8.82 -54.19
C GLU A 39 -4.64 -8.12 -53.35
N GLN A 40 -3.37 -8.44 -53.60
CA GLN A 40 -2.34 -7.40 -53.56
C GLN A 40 -2.46 -6.54 -54.82
N HIS A 41 -3.52 -5.72 -54.88
CA HIS A 41 -3.41 -4.50 -55.67
C HIS A 41 -2.42 -3.61 -54.92
N ASP A 42 -1.36 -3.22 -55.62
CA ASP A 42 -0.36 -2.24 -55.19
C ASP A 42 -1.02 -0.85 -55.05
N TYR A 43 -1.96 -0.74 -54.10
CA TYR A 43 -2.46 0.53 -53.63
C TYR A 43 -1.33 1.15 -52.85
N ARG A 44 -0.47 1.89 -53.54
CA ARG A 44 0.33 2.94 -52.92
C ARG A 44 -0.64 3.81 -52.13
N GLY A 45 -0.71 3.60 -50.81
CA GLY A 45 -1.62 4.32 -49.94
C GLY A 45 -1.41 5.83 -50.06
N PHE A 46 -2.38 6.61 -49.59
CA PHE A 46 -2.35 8.09 -49.66
C PHE A 46 -1.05 8.71 -49.10
N ALA A 47 -0.32 7.99 -48.22
CA ALA A 47 1.01 8.37 -47.73
C ALA A 47 2.10 8.48 -48.83
N SER A 48 1.86 7.93 -50.02
CA SER A 48 2.76 8.02 -51.17
C SER A 48 2.56 9.26 -52.03
N LEU A 49 1.50 10.04 -51.77
CA LEU A 49 1.24 11.27 -52.51
C LEU A 49 2.20 12.37 -52.06
N PRO A 50 2.77 13.16 -52.98
CA PRO A 50 3.55 14.34 -52.65
C PRO A 50 2.75 15.31 -51.75
N THR A 51 3.41 15.92 -50.77
CA THR A 51 2.81 16.82 -49.77
C THR A 51 2.00 17.95 -50.41
N ASP A 52 2.48 18.47 -51.53
CA ASP A 52 1.85 19.49 -52.38
C ASP A 52 0.55 19.03 -53.07
N VAL A 53 0.41 17.73 -53.35
CA VAL A 53 -0.82 17.12 -53.88
C VAL A 53 -1.85 16.97 -52.75
N LEU A 54 -1.43 16.50 -51.58
CA LEU A 54 -2.27 16.41 -50.39
C LEU A 54 -2.78 17.80 -49.94
N ILE A 55 -1.89 18.78 -49.89
CA ILE A 55 -2.22 20.19 -49.63
C ILE A 55 -3.18 20.72 -50.70
N SER A 56 -2.96 20.42 -51.99
CA SER A 56 -3.88 20.84 -53.05
C SER A 56 -5.28 20.22 -52.93
N ILE A 57 -5.38 18.96 -52.52
CA ILE A 57 -6.67 18.27 -52.30
C ILE A 57 -7.39 18.83 -51.07
N LEU A 58 -6.66 19.14 -50.00
CA LEU A 58 -7.19 19.68 -48.75
C LEU A 58 -7.58 21.16 -48.85
N CYS A 59 -6.73 21.99 -49.46
CA CYS A 59 -6.92 23.45 -49.49
C CYS A 59 -7.86 23.94 -50.61
N ARG A 60 -8.13 23.15 -51.66
CA ARG A 60 -9.04 23.56 -52.77
C ARG A 60 -10.51 23.15 -52.58
N SER A 61 -10.87 22.63 -51.42
CA SER A 61 -12.18 22.04 -51.11
C SER A 61 -13.41 22.97 -51.28
N PRO A 62 -13.38 24.28 -50.97
CA PRO A 62 -14.58 25.12 -51.08
C PRO A 62 -14.93 25.57 -52.51
N ALA A 63 -13.98 25.53 -53.45
CA ALA A 63 -14.09 26.23 -54.74
C ALA A 63 -14.41 25.32 -55.93
N SER A 64 -14.60 24.01 -55.73
CA SER A 64 -14.96 23.10 -56.81
C SER A 64 -16.47 22.86 -56.91
N ASP A 65 -17.02 23.15 -58.08
CA ASP A 65 -18.41 22.82 -58.44
C ASP A 65 -18.59 21.35 -58.81
N HIS A 66 -17.52 20.56 -58.89
CA HIS A 66 -17.60 19.16 -59.29
C HIS A 66 -17.99 18.27 -58.10
N ALA A 67 -19.21 17.72 -58.14
CA ALA A 67 -19.76 16.88 -57.07
C ALA A 67 -18.83 15.71 -56.67
N SER A 68 -18.20 15.04 -57.64
CA SER A 68 -17.27 13.94 -57.33
C SER A 68 -16.04 14.41 -56.56
N LEU A 69 -15.48 15.59 -56.87
CA LEU A 69 -14.31 16.10 -56.15
C LEU A 69 -14.70 16.51 -54.72
N ARG A 70 -15.86 17.13 -54.56
CA ARG A 70 -16.42 17.47 -53.24
C ARG A 70 -16.64 16.21 -52.39
N ASN A 71 -17.18 15.14 -52.98
CA ASN A 71 -17.38 13.87 -52.30
C ASN A 71 -16.05 13.21 -51.91
N THR A 72 -15.05 13.24 -52.79
CA THR A 72 -13.70 12.72 -52.48
C THR A 72 -13.02 13.52 -51.37
N CYS A 73 -13.06 14.86 -51.42
CA CYS A 73 -12.52 15.72 -50.35
C CYS A 73 -13.25 15.49 -49.02
N LYS A 74 -14.58 15.33 -49.06
CA LYS A 74 -15.38 15.00 -47.87
C LYS A 74 -14.96 13.65 -47.30
N ALA A 75 -14.85 12.62 -48.14
CA ALA A 75 -14.38 11.30 -47.73
C ALA A 75 -12.97 11.36 -47.13
N PHE A 76 -12.05 12.10 -47.75
CA PHE A 76 -10.69 12.26 -47.26
C PHE A 76 -10.64 12.95 -45.90
N ARG A 77 -11.41 14.03 -45.72
CA ARG A 77 -11.55 14.71 -44.42
C ARG A 77 -12.18 13.79 -43.38
N THR A 78 -13.26 13.06 -43.72
CA THR A 78 -13.85 12.04 -42.85
C THR A 78 -12.84 10.97 -42.46
N THR A 79 -11.96 10.56 -43.36
CA THR A 79 -10.89 9.59 -43.07
C THR A 79 -9.83 10.17 -42.14
N ILE A 80 -9.33 11.38 -42.37
CA ILE A 80 -8.35 12.03 -41.49
C ILE A 80 -8.95 12.28 -40.09
N ASP A 81 -10.22 12.69 -40.04
CA ASP A 81 -10.92 12.93 -38.78
C ASP A 81 -11.37 11.62 -38.10
N SER A 82 -11.24 10.48 -38.78
CA SER A 82 -11.66 9.18 -38.25
C SER A 82 -10.76 8.72 -37.10
N ALA A 83 -11.37 8.00 -36.15
CA ALA A 83 -10.64 7.37 -35.05
C ALA A 83 -9.57 6.38 -35.54
N ALA A 84 -9.80 5.71 -36.67
CA ALA A 84 -8.84 4.78 -37.26
C ALA A 84 -7.55 5.47 -37.73
N TYR A 85 -7.66 6.62 -38.41
CA TYR A 85 -6.49 7.38 -38.84
C TYR A 85 -5.74 8.00 -37.66
N LYS A 86 -6.47 8.53 -36.68
CA LYS A 86 -5.89 9.03 -35.42
C LYS A 86 -5.12 7.94 -34.68
N GLY A 87 -5.72 6.75 -34.56
CA GLY A 87 -5.05 5.58 -33.98
C GLY A 87 -3.81 5.17 -34.76
N GLU A 88 -3.86 5.13 -36.10
CA GLU A 88 -2.70 4.79 -36.92
C GLU A 88 -1.55 5.79 -36.75
N ARG A 89 -1.83 7.10 -36.74
CA ARG A 89 -0.83 8.13 -36.45
C ARG A 89 -0.24 8.01 -35.05
N ALA A 90 -1.06 7.62 -34.07
CA ALA A 90 -0.65 7.43 -32.69
C ALA A 90 0.29 6.23 -32.53
N THR A 91 0.00 5.12 -33.23
CA THR A 91 0.82 3.90 -33.24
C THR A 91 2.11 4.09 -34.02
N SER A 92 2.06 4.80 -35.14
CA SER A 92 3.23 5.02 -36.01
C SER A 92 4.18 6.13 -35.51
N GLY A 93 3.84 6.81 -34.41
CA GLY A 93 4.68 7.85 -33.80
C GLY A 93 4.69 9.19 -34.54
N TRP A 94 3.75 9.42 -35.44
CA TRP A 94 3.62 10.69 -36.19
C TRP A 94 2.70 11.70 -35.51
N SER A 95 2.09 11.34 -34.38
CA SER A 95 1.24 12.26 -33.62
C SER A 95 2.11 13.20 -32.80
N GLU A 96 1.84 14.49 -32.88
CA GLU A 96 2.47 15.45 -31.98
C GLU A 96 1.75 15.42 -30.64
N VAL A 97 2.44 14.98 -29.59
CA VAL A 97 1.88 14.84 -28.25
C VAL A 97 2.51 15.89 -27.36
N SER A 98 1.68 16.64 -26.66
CA SER A 98 2.12 17.61 -25.67
C SER A 98 1.20 17.54 -24.46
N THR A 99 1.69 18.06 -23.35
CA THR A 99 0.89 18.25 -22.15
C THR A 99 0.79 19.73 -21.82
N HIS A 100 -0.35 20.15 -21.31
CA HIS A 100 -0.58 21.50 -20.81
C HIS A 100 -0.88 21.41 -19.32
N LEU A 101 -0.06 22.06 -18.50
CA LEU A 101 -0.31 22.15 -17.07
C LEU A 101 -1.53 23.03 -16.84
N VAL A 102 -2.57 22.46 -16.25
CA VAL A 102 -3.78 23.20 -15.91
C VAL A 102 -3.50 23.98 -14.64
N SER A 103 -3.49 25.30 -14.76
CA SER A 103 -3.30 26.19 -13.62
C SER A 103 -4.43 26.05 -12.59
N GLY A 104 -4.20 26.50 -11.35
CA GLY A 104 -5.25 26.53 -10.33
C GLY A 104 -6.49 27.34 -10.75
N GLU A 105 -6.30 28.44 -11.48
CA GLU A 105 -7.39 29.26 -12.02
C GLU A 105 -8.21 28.49 -13.07
N GLU A 106 -7.55 27.83 -14.03
CA GLU A 106 -8.22 27.00 -15.03
C GLU A 106 -8.92 25.78 -14.42
N LEU A 107 -8.38 25.22 -13.33
CA LEU A 107 -9.02 24.14 -12.57
C LEU A 107 -10.30 24.64 -11.89
N TYR A 108 -10.23 25.78 -11.21
CA TYR A 108 -11.39 26.41 -10.58
C TYR A 108 -12.50 26.67 -11.61
N ASP A 109 -12.15 27.20 -12.79
CA ASP A 109 -13.11 27.44 -13.89
C ASP A 109 -13.80 26.16 -14.37
N ARG A 110 -13.07 25.03 -14.38
CA ARG A 110 -13.62 23.72 -14.80
C ARG A 110 -14.57 23.14 -13.77
N GLU A 111 -14.25 23.30 -12.49
CA GLU A 111 -15.07 22.82 -11.38
C GLU A 111 -16.31 23.70 -11.17
N ASN A 112 -16.19 24.99 -11.49
CA ASN A 112 -17.22 26.00 -11.33
C ASN A 112 -17.57 26.67 -12.68
N PRO A 113 -18.07 25.93 -13.68
CA PRO A 113 -18.30 26.48 -15.03
C PRO A 113 -19.37 27.57 -15.08
N ASN A 114 -20.18 27.70 -14.02
CA ASN A 114 -21.20 28.74 -13.88
C ASN A 114 -20.72 29.91 -12.99
N GLY A 115 -19.44 29.92 -12.62
CA GLY A 115 -18.90 30.76 -11.55
C GLY A 115 -19.29 30.24 -10.16
N PRO A 116 -18.94 31.00 -9.10
CA PRO A 116 -19.25 30.61 -7.75
C PRO A 116 -20.75 30.44 -7.50
N GLU A 117 -21.11 29.43 -6.73
CA GLU A 117 -22.46 29.32 -6.18
C GLU A 117 -22.75 30.59 -5.35
N ASP A 118 -23.97 31.13 -5.44
CA ASP A 118 -24.44 32.35 -4.75
C ASP A 118 -24.05 33.73 -5.32
N VAL A 119 -23.53 33.85 -6.55
CA VAL A 119 -23.45 35.17 -7.20
C VAL A 119 -24.81 35.58 -7.78
N SER A 120 -25.58 36.37 -7.05
CA SER A 120 -26.76 37.06 -7.59
C SER A 120 -26.59 38.58 -7.56
N LEU A 121 -27.17 39.28 -8.54
CA LEU A 121 -27.31 40.72 -8.48
C LEU A 121 -28.40 41.04 -7.44
N SER A 122 -28.03 41.76 -6.39
CA SER A 122 -29.01 42.34 -5.47
C SER A 122 -29.70 43.52 -6.14
N ASP A 123 -30.88 43.92 -5.64
CA ASP A 123 -31.61 45.08 -6.17
C ASP A 123 -30.79 46.39 -6.06
N GLY A 124 -29.78 46.44 -5.19
CA GLY A 124 -28.83 47.56 -5.10
C GLY A 124 -27.70 47.53 -6.11
N ASP A 125 -27.51 46.41 -6.80
CA ASP A 125 -26.44 46.21 -7.77
C ASP A 125 -26.83 46.65 -9.18
N VAL A 126 -27.96 47.32 -9.45
CA VAL A 126 -28.25 47.77 -10.82
C VAL A 126 -28.94 49.14 -10.82
N ASP A 127 -28.58 49.99 -11.77
CA ASP A 127 -29.24 51.29 -11.96
C ASP A 127 -30.74 51.10 -12.25
N GLU A 128 -31.59 52.10 -11.97
CA GLU A 128 -33.01 52.05 -12.31
C GLU A 128 -33.20 51.83 -13.83
N ASP A 129 -33.89 50.74 -14.21
CA ASP A 129 -34.15 50.28 -15.59
C ASP A 129 -32.90 49.96 -16.46
N PRO A 130 -32.07 48.98 -16.05
CA PRO A 130 -30.91 48.58 -16.82
C PRO A 130 -31.33 47.69 -18.01
N THR A 131 -30.63 47.79 -19.13
CA THR A 131 -30.82 46.86 -20.24
C THR A 131 -30.40 45.44 -19.84
N GLU A 132 -30.92 44.42 -20.51
CA GLU A 132 -30.54 43.01 -20.29
C GLU A 132 -29.03 42.80 -20.48
N GLU A 133 -28.43 43.50 -21.43
CA GLU A 133 -26.98 43.51 -21.67
C GLU A 133 -26.20 44.13 -20.50
N GLN A 134 -26.71 45.22 -19.89
CA GLN A 134 -26.10 45.82 -18.70
C GLN A 134 -26.19 44.88 -17.49
N ARG A 135 -27.32 44.19 -17.29
CA ARG A 135 -27.46 43.17 -16.24
C ARG A 135 -26.48 42.02 -16.46
N ALA A 136 -26.37 41.51 -17.68
CA ALA A 136 -25.45 40.42 -18.01
C ALA A 136 -23.98 40.81 -17.80
N ASN A 137 -23.58 42.01 -18.22
CA ASN A 137 -22.21 42.51 -18.02
C ASN A 137 -21.90 42.75 -16.53
N LYS A 138 -22.85 43.28 -15.76
CA LYS A 138 -22.65 43.48 -14.31
C LYS A 138 -22.60 42.17 -13.55
N LEU A 139 -23.44 41.19 -13.93
CA LEU A 139 -23.36 39.84 -13.39
C LEU A 139 -22.01 39.19 -13.72
N ARG A 140 -21.52 39.27 -14.96
CA ARG A 140 -20.18 38.77 -15.34
C ARG A 140 -19.06 39.43 -14.53
N ARG A 141 -19.14 40.74 -14.31
CA ARG A 141 -18.16 41.46 -13.49
C ARG A 141 -18.23 41.02 -12.03
N LYS A 142 -19.43 40.86 -11.48
CA LYS A 142 -19.63 40.38 -10.09
C LYS A 142 -19.19 38.92 -9.93
N ILE A 143 -19.39 38.08 -10.95
CA ILE A 143 -18.86 36.71 -10.99
C ILE A 143 -17.33 36.75 -11.01
N ALA A 144 -16.72 37.59 -11.85
CA ALA A 144 -15.27 37.72 -11.90
C ALA A 144 -14.68 38.36 -10.62
N GLU A 145 -15.37 39.33 -10.02
CA GLU A 145 -15.01 39.94 -8.73
C GLU A 145 -15.14 38.91 -7.62
N LYS A 146 -16.27 38.17 -7.52
CA LYS A 146 -16.43 37.11 -6.53
C LYS A 146 -15.49 35.94 -6.80
N GLN A 147 -15.17 35.62 -8.05
CA GLN A 147 -14.16 34.61 -8.38
C GLN A 147 -12.78 35.09 -7.94
N ALA A 148 -12.41 36.35 -8.20
CA ALA A 148 -11.16 36.91 -7.71
C ALA A 148 -11.14 36.99 -6.18
N GLU A 149 -12.24 37.38 -5.55
CA GLU A 149 -12.42 37.35 -4.10
C GLU A 149 -12.35 35.91 -3.58
N GLU A 150 -13.01 34.92 -4.16
CA GLU A 150 -12.87 33.54 -3.71
C GLU A 150 -11.45 33.03 -3.94
N ILE A 151 -10.78 33.44 -5.02
CA ILE A 151 -9.36 33.17 -5.23
C ILE A 151 -8.48 33.93 -4.20
N ILE A 152 -8.90 35.09 -3.67
CA ILE A 152 -8.15 35.95 -2.74
C ILE A 152 -8.50 35.70 -1.25
N ASP A 153 -9.78 35.77 -0.86
CA ASP A 153 -10.39 35.42 0.43
C ASP A 153 -10.27 33.92 0.74
N TYR A 154 -10.39 33.03 -0.26
CA TYR A 154 -9.89 31.64 -0.16
C TYR A 154 -8.45 31.52 -0.68
N GLY A 155 -7.67 32.59 -0.55
CA GLY A 155 -6.25 32.51 -0.23
C GLY A 155 -5.27 32.12 -1.34
N TYR A 156 -5.11 32.97 -2.36
CA TYR A 156 -3.86 33.08 -3.14
C TYR A 156 -2.66 33.61 -2.32
N SER A 157 -2.92 34.05 -1.08
CA SER A 157 -1.93 34.31 -0.05
C SER A 157 -1.79 33.04 0.78
N ASP A 158 -0.80 32.17 0.50
CA ASP A 158 -0.26 31.05 1.32
C ASP A 158 -1.23 30.17 2.15
N VAL A 159 -2.55 30.37 2.11
CA VAL A 159 -3.49 30.01 3.19
C VAL A 159 -4.72 29.22 2.72
N TYR A 160 -5.10 29.14 1.41
CA TYR A 160 -6.07 28.12 0.95
C TYR A 160 -5.90 27.63 -0.51
N GLY A 161 -4.76 27.02 -0.81
CA GLY A 161 -4.83 25.73 -1.52
C GLY A 161 -4.73 25.68 -3.05
N HIS A 162 -4.22 26.70 -3.74
CA HIS A 162 -3.81 26.59 -5.14
C HIS A 162 -2.39 27.17 -5.35
N SER A 163 -1.54 26.45 -6.08
CA SER A 163 -0.21 26.86 -6.50
C SER A 163 -0.10 26.92 -8.02
N GLU A 164 1.05 27.40 -8.52
CA GLU A 164 1.35 27.34 -9.96
C GLU A 164 1.36 25.92 -10.55
N LEU A 165 1.44 24.90 -9.69
CA LEU A 165 1.45 23.48 -10.06
C LEU A 165 0.06 22.84 -10.03
N GLY A 166 -0.92 23.45 -9.37
CA GLY A 166 -2.25 22.86 -9.22
C GLY A 166 -2.87 23.19 -7.87
N ARG A 167 -3.71 22.30 -7.33
CA ARG A 167 -4.25 22.47 -5.98
C ARG A 167 -3.18 22.07 -4.95
N ILE A 168 -3.04 22.79 -3.85
CA ILE A 168 -2.17 22.44 -2.72
C ILE A 168 -3.06 22.15 -1.51
N ASP A 169 -2.82 21.03 -0.84
CA ASP A 169 -3.35 20.79 0.50
C ASP A 169 -2.41 21.47 1.49
N GLN A 170 -2.91 22.29 2.38
CA GLN A 170 -2.05 23.07 3.28
C GLN A 170 -1.72 22.37 4.58
N ASP A 171 -2.65 21.54 5.04
CA ASP A 171 -2.49 20.78 6.27
C ASP A 171 -1.35 19.77 6.09
N TYR A 172 -1.19 19.26 4.86
CA TYR A 172 -0.23 18.22 4.51
C TYR A 172 0.77 18.62 3.42
N GLY A 173 0.64 19.82 2.86
CA GLY A 173 1.56 20.43 1.89
C GLY A 173 1.78 19.65 0.58
N HIS A 174 0.88 18.76 0.17
CA HIS A 174 0.97 18.06 -1.11
C HIS A 174 0.26 18.83 -2.23
N HIS A 175 0.71 18.68 -3.47
CA HIS A 175 0.09 19.30 -4.64
C HIS A 175 -0.62 18.28 -5.53
N ASP A 176 -1.89 18.52 -5.83
CA ASP A 176 -2.66 17.82 -6.86
C ASP A 176 -2.54 18.55 -8.19
N ILE A 177 -1.86 17.90 -9.13
CA ILE A 177 -1.43 18.47 -10.40
C ILE A 177 -2.27 17.83 -11.51
N SER A 178 -3.00 18.66 -12.25
CA SER A 178 -3.77 18.24 -13.41
C SER A 178 -3.09 18.70 -14.70
N MET A 179 -2.93 17.78 -15.65
CA MET A 179 -2.37 18.09 -16.95
C MET A 179 -3.29 17.63 -18.06
N ASP A 180 -3.55 18.50 -19.02
CA ASP A 180 -4.27 18.17 -20.24
C ASP A 180 -3.33 17.50 -21.25
N VAL A 181 -3.81 16.45 -21.90
CA VAL A 181 -3.08 15.78 -22.99
C VAL A 181 -3.62 16.24 -24.32
N VAL A 182 -2.75 16.88 -25.10
CA VAL A 182 -3.07 17.41 -26.42
C VAL A 182 -2.35 16.59 -27.48
N VAL A 183 -3.11 16.06 -28.44
CA VAL A 183 -2.58 15.30 -29.58
C VAL A 183 -3.00 15.96 -30.88
N ASP A 184 -2.03 16.32 -31.72
CA ASP A 184 -2.24 17.09 -32.95
C ASP A 184 -3.13 18.33 -32.72
N GLY A 185 -2.92 19.03 -31.60
CA GLY A 185 -3.68 20.22 -31.20
C GLY A 185 -5.09 19.95 -30.66
N SER A 186 -5.52 18.70 -30.53
CA SER A 186 -6.82 18.33 -29.94
C SER A 186 -6.64 17.86 -28.50
N LEU A 187 -7.48 18.33 -27.57
CA LEU A 187 -7.54 17.78 -26.22
C LEU A 187 -8.10 16.35 -26.27
N VAL A 188 -7.30 15.37 -25.87
CA VAL A 188 -7.66 13.94 -25.96
C VAL A 188 -7.72 13.25 -24.61
N GLY A 189 -7.25 13.88 -23.54
CA GLY A 189 -7.13 13.24 -22.25
C GLY A 189 -6.56 14.14 -21.17
N SER A 190 -6.26 13.56 -20.01
CA SER A 190 -5.61 14.22 -18.89
C SER A 190 -4.72 13.26 -18.09
N LEU A 191 -3.72 13.79 -17.40
CA LEU A 191 -2.97 13.12 -16.34
C LEU A 191 -3.24 13.81 -15.00
N TYR A 192 -3.26 13.02 -13.94
CA TYR A 192 -3.33 13.48 -12.57
C TYR A 192 -2.08 13.00 -11.84
N LEU A 193 -1.33 13.94 -11.27
CA LEU A 193 -0.10 13.71 -10.53
C LEU A 193 -0.25 14.27 -9.12
N VAL A 194 0.44 13.68 -8.15
CA VAL A 194 0.49 14.18 -6.77
C VAL A 194 1.94 14.42 -6.41
N LEU A 195 2.30 15.65 -6.06
CA LEU A 195 3.65 16.01 -5.63
C LEU A 195 3.66 16.24 -4.11
N LEU A 196 4.40 15.39 -3.40
CA LEU A 196 4.65 15.54 -1.98
C LEU A 196 6.06 16.09 -1.79
N PRO A 197 6.23 17.29 -1.22
CA PRO A 197 7.56 17.79 -0.94
C PRO A 197 8.25 16.90 0.11
N ARG A 198 9.56 16.77 0.00
CA ARG A 198 10.39 15.97 0.92
C ARG A 198 11.53 16.81 1.46
N GLY A 199 11.86 16.63 2.74
CA GLY A 199 13.00 17.30 3.37
C GLY A 199 12.79 17.59 4.85
N VAL A 200 13.88 18.00 5.51
CA VAL A 200 13.98 18.24 6.96
C VAL A 200 13.12 19.43 7.42
N TYR A 201 12.72 20.31 6.51
CA TYR A 201 12.04 21.57 6.83
C TYR A 201 10.51 21.49 6.78
N HIS A 202 9.94 20.31 6.50
CA HIS A 202 8.48 20.16 6.52
C HIS A 202 8.03 19.79 7.93
N ASN A 203 7.06 20.55 8.44
CA ASN A 203 6.51 20.40 9.78
C ASN A 203 5.62 19.14 9.93
N TYR A 204 5.29 18.46 8.84
CA TYR A 204 4.43 17.29 8.81
C TYR A 204 5.21 16.02 8.42
N PRO A 205 4.92 14.87 9.06
CA PRO A 205 5.42 13.57 8.63
C PRO A 205 4.97 13.26 7.19
N PHE A 206 5.88 12.75 6.36
CA PHE A 206 5.60 12.34 4.99
C PHE A 206 4.45 11.32 4.92
N HIS A 207 4.40 10.40 5.89
CA HIS A 207 3.35 9.39 5.98
C HIS A 207 1.97 9.98 6.21
N ASP A 208 1.86 11.05 6.99
CA ASP A 208 0.59 11.73 7.27
C ASP A 208 0.05 12.37 5.99
N ALA A 209 0.93 12.99 5.19
CA ALA A 209 0.55 13.55 3.90
C ALA A 209 0.09 12.49 2.90
N THR A 210 0.74 11.31 2.90
CA THR A 210 0.30 10.19 2.05
C THR A 210 -1.03 9.57 2.49
N ASP A 211 -1.27 9.50 3.81
CA ASP A 211 -2.51 8.98 4.41
C ASP A 211 -3.69 9.92 4.15
N ALA A 212 -3.46 11.23 4.28
CA ALA A 212 -4.48 12.25 4.06
C ALA A 212 -5.00 12.28 2.62
N HIS A 213 -4.13 12.06 1.63
CA HIS A 213 -4.51 12.17 0.22
C HIS A 213 -5.30 10.93 -0.27
N SER A 214 -4.70 9.73 -0.23
CA SER A 214 -5.38 8.51 -0.73
C SER A 214 -4.80 7.21 -0.19
N SER A 215 -5.63 6.16 -0.13
CA SER A 215 -5.17 4.82 0.29
C SER A 215 -4.09 4.23 -0.61
N GLU A 216 -4.11 4.59 -1.89
CA GLU A 216 -3.06 4.18 -2.84
C GLU A 216 -1.74 4.86 -2.49
N LEU A 217 -1.75 6.17 -2.29
CA LEU A 217 -0.56 6.93 -1.96
C LEU A 217 -0.01 6.58 -0.57
N GLN A 218 -0.89 6.31 0.40
CA GLN A 218 -0.52 5.73 1.70
C GLN A 218 0.26 4.42 1.49
N MET A 219 -0.29 3.49 0.72
CA MET A 219 0.34 2.20 0.46
C MET A 219 1.71 2.37 -0.23
N VAL A 220 1.80 3.18 -1.28
CA VAL A 220 3.07 3.39 -2.01
C VAL A 220 4.08 4.15 -1.16
N GLY A 221 3.64 5.23 -0.51
CA GLY A 221 4.44 6.08 0.36
C GLY A 221 5.07 5.29 1.51
N TRP A 222 4.26 4.51 2.24
CA TRP A 222 4.73 3.71 3.38
C TRP A 222 5.66 2.57 2.98
N THR A 223 5.43 1.99 1.80
CA THR A 223 6.26 0.91 1.28
C THR A 223 7.61 1.44 0.79
N LEU A 224 7.62 2.59 0.10
CA LEU A 224 8.81 3.11 -0.55
C LEU A 224 9.64 4.04 0.32
N CYS A 225 9.02 4.72 1.28
CA CYS A 225 9.68 5.73 2.13
C CYS A 225 9.35 5.56 3.61
N ASP A 226 10.23 6.07 4.48
CA ASP A 226 9.95 6.20 5.91
C ASP A 226 9.09 7.44 6.22
N SER A 227 8.78 7.68 7.49
CA SER A 227 7.95 8.80 7.93
C SER A 227 8.57 10.19 7.65
N ALA A 228 9.86 10.25 7.34
CA ALA A 228 10.57 11.46 6.91
C ALA A 228 10.69 11.57 5.38
N GLY A 229 10.10 10.65 4.61
CA GLY A 229 10.18 10.62 3.15
C GLY A 229 11.51 10.08 2.60
N ARG A 230 12.37 9.49 3.44
CA ARG A 230 13.63 8.88 3.00
C ARG A 230 13.35 7.51 2.41
N LEU A 231 14.07 7.16 1.35
CA LEU A 231 13.85 5.91 0.63
C LEU A 231 14.14 4.70 1.51
N LYS A 232 13.21 3.72 1.52
CA LYS A 232 13.35 2.40 2.16
C LYS A 232 13.82 1.33 1.20
N VAL A 233 13.50 1.44 -0.09
CA VAL A 233 13.67 0.34 -1.06
C VAL A 233 15.03 0.35 -1.76
N ARG A 234 15.72 -0.79 -1.71
CA ARG A 234 17.07 -0.98 -2.26
C ARG A 234 17.19 -0.70 -3.74
N SER A 235 16.29 -1.18 -4.58
CA SER A 235 16.36 -0.94 -6.03
C SER A 235 16.40 0.55 -6.36
N ILE A 236 15.69 1.38 -5.59
CA ILE A 236 15.71 2.83 -5.72
C ILE A 236 16.99 3.42 -5.11
N LYS A 237 17.37 3.02 -3.89
CA LYS A 237 18.61 3.47 -3.22
C LYS A 237 19.86 3.19 -4.07
N ASN A 238 19.95 2.03 -4.71
CA ASN A 238 21.10 1.67 -5.55
C ASN A 238 21.24 2.63 -6.74
N GLU A 239 20.13 3.08 -7.32
CA GLU A 239 20.11 4.05 -8.41
C GLU A 239 20.34 5.48 -7.89
N GLU A 240 19.87 5.78 -6.66
CA GLU A 240 20.16 7.02 -5.97
C GLU A 240 21.66 7.15 -5.66
N LEU A 241 22.33 6.11 -5.17
CA LEU A 241 23.78 6.15 -4.87
C LEU A 241 24.63 6.58 -6.07
N VAL A 242 24.14 6.38 -7.29
CA VAL A 242 24.81 6.79 -8.52
C VAL A 242 24.62 8.28 -8.81
N SER A 243 23.48 8.86 -8.44
CA SER A 243 23.08 10.23 -8.82
C SER A 243 23.10 11.24 -7.66
N GLY A 244 22.77 10.81 -6.44
CA GLY A 244 22.54 11.66 -5.27
C GLY A 244 21.33 12.61 -5.40
N GLU A 245 20.47 12.38 -6.40
CA GLU A 245 19.35 13.25 -6.74
C GLU A 245 18.10 12.92 -5.92
N ALA A 246 17.83 11.62 -5.68
CA ALA A 246 16.52 11.15 -5.18
C ALA A 246 16.16 11.58 -3.75
N GLY A 247 17.10 12.09 -2.96
CA GLY A 247 16.87 12.55 -1.59
C GLY A 247 16.68 14.06 -1.45
N LYS A 248 16.76 14.83 -2.55
CA LYS A 248 16.86 16.31 -2.50
C LYS A 248 15.65 17.07 -3.02
N GLY A 249 14.63 16.39 -3.54
CA GLY A 249 13.41 17.02 -4.07
C GLY A 249 12.16 16.24 -3.73
N GLY A 250 11.00 16.70 -4.18
CA GLY A 250 9.72 16.08 -3.92
C GLY A 250 9.60 14.63 -4.40
N TYR A 251 8.62 13.94 -3.85
CA TYR A 251 8.10 12.65 -4.26
C TYR A 251 6.89 12.91 -5.16
N LEU A 252 6.98 12.55 -6.43
CA LEU A 252 5.89 12.68 -7.39
C LEU A 252 5.24 11.32 -7.61
N HIS A 253 3.93 11.26 -7.66
CA HIS A 253 3.19 10.03 -7.96
C HIS A 253 2.23 10.25 -9.12
N ILE A 254 2.28 9.38 -10.13
CA ILE A 254 1.34 9.39 -11.24
C ILE A 254 0.09 8.62 -10.81
N ASN A 255 -0.93 9.36 -10.38
CA ASN A 255 -2.15 8.79 -9.81
C ASN A 255 -3.09 8.23 -10.90
N THR A 256 -3.28 8.96 -12.00
CA THR A 256 -4.17 8.48 -13.06
C THR A 256 -3.79 9.03 -14.43
N VAL A 257 -3.87 8.18 -15.45
CA VAL A 257 -3.69 8.58 -16.85
C VAL A 257 -4.96 8.27 -17.64
N ARG A 258 -5.64 9.29 -18.16
CA ARG A 258 -6.89 9.15 -18.92
C ARG A 258 -6.73 9.69 -20.32
N ILE A 259 -6.57 8.80 -21.30
CA ILE A 259 -6.53 9.15 -22.73
C ILE A 259 -7.85 8.74 -23.41
N SER A 260 -8.26 9.34 -24.52
CA SER A 260 -9.43 8.88 -25.28
C SER A 260 -9.18 7.52 -25.94
N ASP A 261 -10.21 6.66 -26.03
CA ASP A 261 -10.12 5.31 -26.63
C ASP A 261 -9.53 5.29 -28.04
N ALA A 262 -9.76 6.35 -28.83
CA ALA A 262 -9.19 6.49 -30.18
C ALA A 262 -7.65 6.47 -30.18
N TYR A 263 -7.03 6.81 -29.07
CA TYR A 263 -5.57 6.87 -28.90
C TYR A 263 -5.04 5.81 -27.92
N ARG A 264 -5.90 4.95 -27.35
CA ARG A 264 -5.50 3.83 -26.46
C ARG A 264 -5.27 2.52 -27.21
N LEU A 265 -5.98 2.31 -28.31
CA LEU A 265 -5.96 1.03 -29.04
C LEU A 265 -4.61 0.80 -29.71
N GLY A 266 -3.89 -0.26 -29.32
CA GLY A 266 -2.74 -0.80 -30.06
C GLY A 266 -1.34 -0.32 -29.65
N CYS A 267 -1.06 -0.17 -28.34
CA CYS A 267 0.27 0.19 -27.83
C CYS A 267 0.80 1.52 -28.40
N THR A 268 -0.06 2.55 -28.46
CA THR A 268 0.28 3.84 -29.05
C THR A 268 1.43 4.52 -28.31
N ASN A 269 2.18 5.37 -29.01
CA ASN A 269 3.23 6.20 -28.40
C ASN A 269 2.64 7.30 -27.50
N VAL A 270 1.34 7.58 -27.64
CA VAL A 270 0.69 8.74 -27.02
C VAL A 270 0.81 8.75 -25.50
N VAL A 271 0.57 7.61 -24.84
CA VAL A 271 0.64 7.58 -23.37
C VAL A 271 2.07 7.79 -22.88
N SER A 272 3.06 7.14 -23.50
CA SER A 272 4.48 7.32 -23.15
C SER A 272 4.95 8.76 -23.40
N GLU A 273 4.61 9.34 -24.55
CA GLU A 273 4.95 10.73 -24.89
C GLU A 273 4.25 11.73 -23.96
N ALA A 274 2.99 11.51 -23.61
CA ALA A 274 2.25 12.35 -22.67
C ALA A 274 2.87 12.31 -21.27
N VAL A 275 3.19 11.13 -20.75
CA VAL A 275 3.89 10.97 -19.46
C VAL A 275 5.27 11.64 -19.52
N ARG A 276 6.04 11.43 -20.60
CA ARG A 276 7.34 12.09 -20.75
C ARG A 276 7.21 13.61 -20.76
N SER A 277 6.30 14.14 -21.59
CA SER A 277 6.04 15.57 -21.72
C SER A 277 5.62 16.17 -20.39
N ALA A 278 4.75 15.50 -19.63
CA ALA A 278 4.30 15.91 -18.31
C ALA A 278 5.47 16.05 -17.33
N LEU A 279 6.31 15.01 -17.22
CA LEU A 279 7.42 14.98 -16.28
C LEU A 279 8.56 15.93 -16.64
N THR A 280 8.65 16.33 -17.90
CA THR A 280 9.62 17.33 -18.40
C THR A 280 9.02 18.72 -18.52
N GLN A 281 7.85 18.99 -17.92
CA GLN A 281 7.31 20.34 -17.88
C GLN A 281 8.29 21.26 -17.14
N PRO A 282 8.63 22.44 -17.69
CA PRO A 282 9.61 23.34 -17.07
C PRO A 282 9.27 23.71 -15.62
N LYS A 283 7.98 23.82 -15.29
CA LYS A 283 7.52 24.11 -13.92
C LYS A 283 7.73 22.96 -12.94
N LEU A 284 7.89 21.73 -13.41
CA LEU A 284 8.18 20.55 -12.59
C LEU A 284 9.67 20.21 -12.55
N GLU A 285 10.49 20.86 -13.38
CA GLU A 285 11.92 20.58 -13.44
C GLU A 285 12.60 21.03 -12.14
N GLY A 286 13.12 20.05 -11.39
CA GLY A 286 13.79 20.29 -10.10
C GLY A 286 12.88 20.17 -8.87
N GLU A 287 11.56 20.20 -9.06
CA GLU A 287 10.58 20.09 -7.96
C GLU A 287 10.45 18.67 -7.42
N TRP A 288 10.73 17.66 -8.25
CA TRP A 288 10.70 16.27 -7.88
C TRP A 288 12.05 15.59 -8.12
N SER A 289 12.33 14.56 -7.34
CA SER A 289 13.54 13.76 -7.49
C SER A 289 13.29 12.25 -7.51
N LEU A 290 12.09 11.83 -7.13
CA LEU A 290 11.58 10.49 -7.34
C LEU A 290 10.17 10.62 -7.92
N VAL A 291 9.91 9.97 -9.04
CA VAL A 291 8.54 9.76 -9.52
C VAL A 291 8.18 8.29 -9.44
N THR A 292 6.96 7.99 -9.03
CA THR A 292 6.42 6.63 -8.97
C THR A 292 5.14 6.52 -9.76
N ALA A 293 4.84 5.31 -10.22
CA ALA A 293 3.58 4.97 -10.88
C ALA A 293 3.20 3.53 -10.54
N ILE A 294 1.90 3.26 -10.44
CA ILE A 294 1.36 1.92 -10.41
C ILE A 294 0.73 1.64 -11.77
N SER A 295 0.99 0.48 -12.37
CA SER A 295 0.37 0.16 -13.65
C SER A 295 -1.14 -0.03 -13.49
N ASP A 296 -1.91 0.74 -14.25
CA ASP A 296 -3.36 0.75 -14.19
C ASP A 296 -3.91 0.05 -15.44
N TYR A 297 -4.41 -1.17 -15.24
CA TYR A 297 -5.06 -1.92 -16.33
C TYR A 297 -6.30 -1.18 -16.88
N ASN A 298 -6.88 -0.23 -16.12
CA ASN A 298 -8.02 0.56 -16.59
C ASN A 298 -7.66 1.46 -17.78
N VAL A 299 -6.39 1.77 -17.98
CA VAL A 299 -5.91 2.56 -19.14
C VAL A 299 -6.22 1.86 -20.47
N TYR A 300 -6.24 0.52 -20.50
CA TYR A 300 -6.44 -0.26 -21.73
C TYR A 300 -7.64 -1.22 -21.69
N ILE A 301 -8.41 -1.22 -20.61
CA ILE A 301 -9.63 -2.02 -20.52
C ILE A 301 -10.79 -1.29 -21.20
N THR A 302 -11.60 -2.01 -21.96
CA THR A 302 -12.82 -1.43 -22.54
C THR A 302 -13.94 -1.34 -21.52
N ASP A 303 -14.90 -0.43 -21.73
CA ASP A 303 -16.09 -0.32 -20.86
C ASP A 303 -16.88 -1.64 -20.77
N GLU A 304 -16.95 -2.41 -21.85
CA GLU A 304 -17.61 -3.72 -21.86
C GLU A 304 -16.85 -4.76 -21.02
N GLU A 305 -15.52 -4.74 -21.05
CA GLU A 305 -14.69 -5.60 -20.20
C GLU A 305 -14.80 -5.20 -18.72
N MET A 306 -14.88 -3.90 -18.41
CA MET A 306 -15.16 -3.42 -17.05
C MET A 306 -16.53 -3.90 -16.56
N LYS A 307 -17.58 -3.78 -17.39
CA LYS A 307 -18.92 -4.26 -17.06
C LYS A 307 -18.91 -5.77 -16.81
N LEU A 308 -18.20 -6.53 -17.65
CA LEU A 308 -18.06 -7.98 -17.47
C LEU A 308 -17.32 -8.32 -16.18
N LYS A 309 -16.22 -7.64 -15.87
CA LYS A 309 -15.48 -7.80 -14.61
C LYS A 309 -16.36 -7.52 -13.40
N ARG A 310 -17.14 -6.41 -13.42
CA ARG A 310 -18.09 -6.08 -12.34
C ARG A 310 -19.15 -7.16 -12.16
N ARG A 311 -19.72 -7.69 -13.25
CA ARG A 311 -20.69 -8.80 -13.19
C ARG A 311 -20.09 -10.06 -12.54
N ILE A 312 -18.87 -10.43 -12.92
CA ILE A 312 -18.16 -11.58 -12.33
C ILE A 312 -17.86 -11.35 -10.84
N SER A 313 -17.41 -10.16 -10.47
CA SER A 313 -17.16 -9.78 -9.06
C SER A 313 -18.43 -9.81 -8.21
N ASN A 314 -19.58 -9.45 -8.79
CA ASN A 314 -20.88 -9.48 -8.12
C ASN A 314 -21.50 -10.89 -8.09
N GLY A 315 -20.86 -11.89 -8.69
CA GLY A 315 -21.41 -13.25 -8.81
C GLY A 315 -22.55 -13.38 -9.81
N GLU A 316 -22.78 -12.38 -10.68
CA GLU A 316 -23.89 -12.30 -11.64
C GLU A 316 -23.63 -13.08 -12.95
N GLY A 317 -22.99 -14.24 -12.82
CA GLY A 317 -22.64 -15.12 -13.93
C GLY A 317 -21.17 -15.02 -14.36
N GLY A 318 -20.74 -16.07 -15.05
CA GLY A 318 -19.35 -16.35 -15.40
C GLY A 318 -18.96 -17.73 -14.89
N ASN A 319 -18.70 -18.68 -15.80
CA ASN A 319 -18.08 -19.92 -15.40
C ASN A 319 -16.61 -19.65 -14.98
N ALA A 320 -15.96 -20.63 -14.34
CA ALA A 320 -14.56 -20.49 -13.91
C ALA A 320 -13.62 -20.09 -15.08
N GLU A 321 -13.91 -20.58 -16.29
CA GLU A 321 -13.17 -20.27 -17.52
C GLU A 321 -13.32 -18.80 -17.93
N GLU A 322 -14.51 -18.23 -17.85
CA GLU A 322 -14.75 -16.81 -18.17
C GLU A 322 -14.06 -15.89 -17.17
N LYS A 323 -14.07 -16.26 -15.89
CA LYS A 323 -13.33 -15.56 -14.84
C LYS A 323 -11.83 -15.58 -15.12
N GLU A 324 -11.27 -16.75 -15.41
CA GLU A 324 -9.85 -16.90 -15.76
C GLU A 324 -9.49 -16.09 -17.01
N ARG A 325 -10.35 -16.09 -18.04
CA ARG A 325 -10.15 -15.30 -19.27
C ARG A 325 -10.14 -13.81 -18.99
N VAL A 326 -11.05 -13.30 -18.17
CA VAL A 326 -11.10 -11.87 -17.80
C VAL A 326 -9.87 -11.49 -16.97
N GLU A 327 -9.49 -12.32 -16.00
CA GLU A 327 -8.29 -12.10 -15.19
C GLU A 327 -7.02 -12.09 -16.04
N LYS A 328 -6.89 -13.02 -17.00
CA LYS A 328 -5.78 -13.04 -17.96
C LYS A 328 -5.71 -11.77 -18.79
N ARG A 329 -6.84 -11.27 -19.30
CA ARG A 329 -6.88 -10.02 -20.06
C ARG A 329 -6.50 -8.80 -19.21
N VAL A 330 -7.03 -8.72 -17.99
CA VAL A 330 -6.66 -7.65 -17.03
C VAL A 330 -5.16 -7.62 -16.83
N TRP A 331 -4.53 -8.80 -16.67
CA TRP A 331 -3.08 -8.91 -16.55
C TRP A 331 -2.33 -8.48 -17.82
N GLU A 332 -2.76 -8.93 -19.00
CA GLU A 332 -2.17 -8.50 -20.28
C GLU A 332 -2.25 -6.97 -20.46
N ARG A 333 -3.32 -6.32 -19.97
CA ARG A 333 -3.44 -4.86 -19.96
C ARG A 333 -2.52 -4.17 -18.96
N ALA A 334 -2.37 -4.71 -17.76
CA ALA A 334 -1.41 -4.20 -16.78
C ALA A 334 0.03 -4.29 -17.30
N VAL A 335 0.38 -5.40 -17.95
CA VAL A 335 1.68 -5.59 -18.62
C VAL A 335 1.89 -4.54 -19.71
N LEU A 336 0.86 -4.27 -20.52
CA LEU A 336 0.94 -3.26 -21.56
C LEU A 336 1.18 -1.85 -20.98
N ASP A 337 0.43 -1.48 -19.95
CA ASP A 337 0.60 -0.21 -19.26
C ASP A 337 1.99 -0.07 -18.61
N THR A 338 2.48 -1.16 -18.00
CA THR A 338 3.84 -1.22 -17.47
C THR A 338 4.89 -0.92 -18.55
N LYS A 339 4.73 -1.52 -19.74
CA LYS A 339 5.62 -1.27 -20.88
C LYS A 339 5.59 0.19 -21.32
N THR A 340 4.44 0.86 -21.27
CA THR A 340 4.32 2.29 -21.57
C THR A 340 5.24 3.14 -20.70
N TYR A 341 5.33 2.86 -19.40
CA TYR A 341 6.26 3.56 -18.50
C TYR A 341 7.72 3.18 -18.75
N LEU A 342 8.02 1.89 -18.98
CA LEU A 342 9.38 1.44 -19.28
C LEU A 342 9.97 2.13 -20.53
N ARG A 343 9.12 2.49 -21.49
CA ARG A 343 9.52 3.26 -22.69
C ARG A 343 10.01 4.66 -22.34
N VAL A 344 9.40 5.29 -21.34
CA VAL A 344 9.72 6.65 -20.87
C VAL A 344 11.01 6.68 -20.04
N GLY A 345 11.48 5.51 -19.59
CA GLY A 345 12.69 5.34 -18.80
C GLY A 345 12.43 4.85 -17.37
N PHE A 346 11.18 4.55 -17.01
CA PHE A 346 10.88 3.94 -15.72
C PHE A 346 11.54 2.57 -15.58
N LYS A 347 11.76 2.18 -14.33
CA LYS A 347 12.21 0.84 -13.93
C LYS A 347 11.16 0.22 -13.01
N GLN A 348 11.01 -1.11 -13.08
CA GLN A 348 10.21 -1.84 -12.11
C GLN A 348 10.88 -1.84 -10.74
N ILE A 349 10.08 -1.93 -9.68
CA ILE A 349 10.54 -2.13 -8.30
C ILE A 349 10.45 -3.63 -7.98
N PRO A 350 11.54 -4.41 -8.05
CA PRO A 350 11.50 -5.86 -7.83
C PRO A 350 10.89 -6.24 -6.47
N GLU A 351 11.12 -5.43 -5.45
CA GLU A 351 10.73 -5.70 -4.06
C GLU A 351 9.21 -5.72 -3.87
N THR A 352 8.44 -5.06 -4.75
CA THR A 352 6.98 -4.99 -4.67
C THR A 352 6.29 -6.11 -5.47
N VAL A 353 7.04 -6.88 -6.26
CA VAL A 353 6.52 -7.87 -7.21
C VAL A 353 6.07 -9.18 -6.52
N GLY A 354 6.22 -9.33 -5.19
CA GLY A 354 6.17 -10.64 -4.53
C GLY A 354 4.95 -11.03 -3.69
N SER A 355 4.05 -10.14 -3.25
CA SER A 355 3.11 -10.52 -2.17
C SER A 355 1.81 -11.19 -2.63
N LEU A 356 1.32 -10.88 -3.82
CA LEU A 356 0.07 -11.42 -4.34
C LEU A 356 0.21 -11.61 -5.85
N MET A 357 -0.10 -12.81 -6.34
CA MET A 357 -0.25 -13.02 -7.77
C MET A 357 -1.24 -11.97 -8.32
N ARG A 358 -0.75 -11.12 -9.23
CA ARG A 358 -1.53 -10.13 -10.02
C ARG A 358 -1.75 -8.76 -9.38
N ASN A 359 -0.92 -8.33 -8.44
CA ASN A 359 -0.85 -6.90 -8.12
C ASN A 359 -0.29 -6.12 -9.32
N PRO A 360 -0.72 -4.86 -9.50
CA PRO A 360 -0.16 -4.00 -10.53
C PRO A 360 1.35 -3.79 -10.30
N TYR A 361 2.08 -3.56 -11.39
CA TYR A 361 3.52 -3.34 -11.33
C TYR A 361 3.81 -1.95 -10.79
N TRP A 362 4.69 -1.88 -9.79
CA TRP A 362 5.15 -0.59 -9.30
C TRP A 362 6.42 -0.20 -10.04
N LEU A 363 6.44 1.06 -10.43
CA LEU A 363 7.43 1.63 -11.31
C LEU A 363 7.97 2.90 -10.66
N PHE A 364 9.24 3.18 -10.91
CA PHE A 364 9.84 4.46 -10.52
C PHE A 364 10.71 5.02 -11.64
N ALA A 365 10.87 6.34 -11.64
CA ALA A 365 11.89 7.00 -12.44
C ALA A 365 12.58 8.10 -11.64
N LEU A 366 13.81 8.38 -12.05
CA LEU A 366 14.64 9.48 -11.57
C LEU A 366 14.79 10.50 -12.69
N PRO A 367 15.04 11.79 -12.40
CA PRO A 367 15.16 12.84 -13.41
C PRO A 367 16.14 12.49 -14.53
N HIS A 368 17.30 11.92 -14.21
CA HIS A 368 18.29 11.53 -15.22
C HIS A 368 17.85 10.35 -16.12
N PHE A 369 16.89 9.51 -15.71
CA PHE A 369 16.32 8.49 -16.60
C PHE A 369 15.59 9.14 -17.78
N LEU A 370 15.00 10.32 -17.55
CA LEU A 370 14.31 11.11 -18.55
C LEU A 370 15.25 11.90 -19.48
N LYS A 371 16.56 11.62 -19.46
CA LYS A 371 17.50 12.14 -20.47
C LYS A 371 17.66 11.19 -21.66
N ASN A 372 17.33 9.90 -21.47
CA ASN A 372 17.40 8.90 -22.53
C ASN A 372 16.21 9.07 -23.50
N PRO A 373 16.40 8.81 -24.81
CA PRO A 373 15.29 8.82 -25.77
C PRO A 373 14.22 7.81 -25.37
N ILE A 374 12.96 8.08 -25.72
CA ILE A 374 11.86 7.14 -25.52
C ILE A 374 12.15 5.88 -26.34
N LYS A 375 12.09 4.73 -25.67
CA LYS A 375 12.34 3.44 -26.32
C LYS A 375 11.23 3.08 -27.29
N SER A 376 11.56 2.34 -28.34
CA SER A 376 10.56 1.74 -29.23
C SER A 376 9.74 0.67 -28.48
N PHE A 377 8.59 0.32 -29.04
CA PHE A 377 7.77 -0.76 -28.48
C PHE A 377 8.53 -2.09 -28.50
N GLU A 378 9.25 -2.39 -29.58
CA GLU A 378 10.04 -3.61 -29.75
C GLU A 378 11.18 -3.72 -28.74
N GLU A 379 11.85 -2.60 -28.43
CA GLU A 379 12.92 -2.56 -27.42
C GLU A 379 12.39 -2.91 -26.02
N VAL A 380 11.21 -2.40 -25.68
CA VAL A 380 10.58 -2.67 -24.37
C VAL A 380 9.90 -4.04 -24.34
N ASP A 381 9.39 -4.53 -25.47
CA ASP A 381 8.85 -5.89 -25.57
C ASP A 381 9.91 -6.96 -25.29
N GLN A 382 11.17 -6.67 -25.66
CA GLN A 382 12.34 -7.50 -25.34
C GLN A 382 12.83 -7.34 -23.90
N THR A 383 12.39 -6.32 -23.16
CA THR A 383 12.76 -6.13 -21.76
C THR A 383 11.94 -7.08 -20.91
N PRO A 384 12.54 -8.11 -20.29
CA PRO A 384 11.78 -9.03 -19.44
C PRO A 384 11.18 -8.26 -18.27
N LEU A 385 9.87 -8.42 -18.07
CA LEU A 385 9.26 -7.95 -16.84
C LEU A 385 9.72 -8.86 -15.70
N ILE A 386 9.91 -8.28 -14.52
CA ILE A 386 10.17 -9.07 -13.34
C ILE A 386 8.83 -9.69 -13.00
N GLU A 387 8.69 -10.99 -13.26
CA GLU A 387 7.48 -11.71 -12.90
C GLU A 387 7.51 -12.02 -11.39
N PRO A 388 6.33 -12.06 -10.74
CA PRO A 388 6.23 -12.64 -9.40
C PRO A 388 6.89 -14.02 -9.41
N PRO A 389 7.59 -14.40 -8.34
CA PRO A 389 8.11 -15.76 -8.23
C PRO A 389 6.97 -16.75 -8.46
N ASP A 390 7.27 -17.91 -9.03
CA ASP A 390 6.27 -18.97 -9.23
C ASP A 390 5.80 -19.45 -7.85
N LEU A 391 4.69 -18.88 -7.39
CA LEU A 391 4.14 -19.17 -6.07
C LEU A 391 3.37 -20.48 -6.11
N PRO A 392 3.46 -21.29 -5.05
CA PRO A 392 2.57 -22.42 -4.86
C PRO A 392 1.09 -22.04 -5.10
N PRO A 393 0.31 -22.88 -5.78
CA PRO A 393 -1.10 -22.57 -6.06
C PRO A 393 -1.91 -22.51 -4.76
N LYS A 394 -3.00 -21.76 -4.77
CA LYS A 394 -3.94 -21.74 -3.65
C LYS A 394 -4.49 -23.15 -3.38
N PRO A 395 -4.78 -23.51 -2.12
CA PRO A 395 -5.38 -24.81 -1.82
C PRO A 395 -6.74 -24.92 -2.51
N VAL A 396 -7.02 -26.07 -3.11
CA VAL A 396 -8.30 -26.37 -3.78
C VAL A 396 -8.90 -27.67 -3.25
N GLY A 397 -10.23 -27.82 -3.37
CA GLY A 397 -10.93 -29.02 -2.92
C GLY A 397 -10.70 -29.31 -1.43
N VAL A 398 -10.30 -30.54 -1.12
CA VAL A 398 -10.12 -31.01 0.28
C VAL A 398 -9.00 -30.25 1.00
N ASP A 399 -7.96 -29.80 0.29
CA ASP A 399 -6.88 -29.00 0.89
C ASP A 399 -7.39 -27.64 1.38
N SER A 400 -8.32 -27.03 0.64
CA SER A 400 -9.01 -25.80 1.06
C SER A 400 -9.92 -26.05 2.27
N GLU A 401 -10.62 -27.18 2.31
CA GLU A 401 -11.44 -27.57 3.48
C GLU A 401 -10.58 -27.70 4.76
N ILE A 402 -9.37 -28.27 4.66
CA ILE A 402 -8.43 -28.37 5.79
C ILE A 402 -8.00 -26.98 6.26
N LEU A 403 -7.62 -26.09 5.33
CA LEU A 403 -7.22 -24.73 5.67
C LEU A 403 -8.33 -23.97 6.41
N GLU A 404 -9.56 -24.05 5.91
CA GLU A 404 -10.71 -23.36 6.50
C GLU A 404 -11.08 -23.95 7.88
N ALA A 405 -10.97 -25.27 8.08
CA ALA A 405 -11.16 -25.89 9.38
C ALA A 405 -10.14 -25.36 10.42
N VAL A 406 -8.86 -25.29 10.05
CA VAL A 406 -7.78 -24.78 10.91
C VAL A 406 -7.97 -23.29 11.19
N LYS A 407 -8.28 -22.46 10.19
CA LYS A 407 -8.59 -21.03 10.39
C LYS A 407 -9.75 -20.82 11.35
N LYS A 408 -10.85 -21.55 11.16
CA LYS A 408 -12.04 -21.46 12.02
C LYS A 408 -11.74 -21.84 13.46
N ALA A 409 -11.04 -22.96 13.67
CA ALA A 409 -10.65 -23.41 14.99
C ALA A 409 -9.64 -22.44 15.65
N GLY A 410 -8.68 -21.95 14.88
CA GLY A 410 -7.71 -20.94 15.26
C GLY A 410 -8.35 -19.64 15.74
N ASN A 411 -9.23 -19.05 14.94
CA ASN A 411 -9.98 -17.86 15.31
C ASN A 411 -10.84 -18.07 16.57
N SER A 412 -11.43 -19.27 16.71
CA SER A 412 -12.15 -19.63 17.93
C SER A 412 -11.25 -19.76 19.15
N MET A 413 -9.98 -20.17 18.96
CA MET A 413 -8.99 -20.29 20.02
C MET A 413 -8.46 -18.92 20.44
N CYS A 414 -8.11 -18.06 19.49
CA CYS A 414 -7.68 -16.69 19.76
C CYS A 414 -8.72 -15.94 20.60
N ARG A 415 -10.01 -16.05 20.27
CA ARG A 415 -11.09 -15.45 21.09
C ARG A 415 -11.10 -15.91 22.55
N VAL A 416 -10.80 -17.19 22.81
CA VAL A 416 -10.73 -17.72 24.19
C VAL A 416 -9.50 -17.14 24.90
N LEU A 417 -8.34 -17.16 24.23
CA LEU A 417 -7.10 -16.62 24.79
C LEU A 417 -7.19 -15.11 25.05
N ASP A 418 -7.80 -14.35 24.13
CA ASP A 418 -7.99 -12.91 24.24
C ASP A 418 -8.98 -12.56 25.35
N SER A 419 -10.03 -13.37 25.57
CA SER A 419 -10.93 -13.20 26.72
C SER A 419 -10.17 -13.33 28.04
N VAL A 420 -9.35 -14.38 28.18
CA VAL A 420 -8.51 -14.60 29.38
C VAL A 420 -7.52 -13.45 29.57
N ARG A 421 -6.89 -12.96 28.49
CA ARG A 421 -5.93 -11.85 28.53
C ARG A 421 -6.61 -10.54 28.95
N THR A 422 -7.77 -10.23 28.37
CA THR A 422 -8.52 -9.01 28.68
C THR A 422 -8.96 -8.98 30.14
N GLU A 423 -9.40 -10.11 30.67
CA GLU A 423 -9.78 -10.23 32.08
C GLU A 423 -8.57 -10.06 33.04
N ARG A 424 -7.38 -10.56 32.67
CA ARG A 424 -6.15 -10.29 33.45
C ARG A 424 -5.78 -8.81 33.49
N LEU A 425 -6.01 -8.08 32.40
CA LEU A 425 -5.77 -6.62 32.39
C LEU A 425 -6.77 -5.87 33.29
N GLN A 426 -8.01 -6.35 33.39
CA GLN A 426 -9.00 -5.79 34.32
C GLN A 426 -8.60 -6.01 35.79
N ASP A 427 -8.01 -7.16 36.14
CA ASP A 427 -7.47 -7.40 37.49
C ASP A 427 -6.45 -6.33 37.89
N HIS A 428 -5.53 -5.98 36.98
CA HIS A 428 -4.48 -4.99 37.25
C HIS A 428 -5.06 -3.59 37.50
N ASN A 429 -6.06 -3.18 36.72
CA ASN A 429 -6.71 -1.87 36.89
C ASN A 429 -7.45 -1.76 38.24
N CYS A 430 -8.12 -2.83 38.67
CA CYS A 430 -8.82 -2.84 39.96
C CYS A 430 -7.85 -2.79 41.16
N LEU A 431 -6.72 -3.52 41.09
CA LEU A 431 -5.67 -3.43 42.11
C LEU A 431 -5.02 -2.04 42.16
N GLY A 432 -4.83 -1.40 41.00
CA GLY A 432 -4.32 -0.03 40.92
C GLY A 432 -5.23 0.97 41.67
N ARG A 433 -6.55 0.87 41.49
CA ARG A 433 -7.52 1.73 42.19
C ARG A 433 -7.54 1.48 43.70
N LEU A 434 -7.40 0.22 44.14
CA LEU A 434 -7.28 -0.10 45.57
C LEU A 434 -5.98 0.45 46.16
N ALA A 435 -4.86 0.32 45.46
CA ALA A 435 -3.58 0.89 45.87
C ALA A 435 -3.62 2.43 45.95
N GLU A 436 -4.31 3.09 45.01
CA GLU A 436 -4.51 4.54 45.05
C GLU A 436 -5.33 4.97 46.27
N LEU A 437 -6.42 4.25 46.58
CA LEU A 437 -7.22 4.49 47.79
C LEU A 437 -6.36 4.33 49.04
N GLU A 438 -5.60 3.24 49.15
CA GLU A 438 -4.69 3.02 50.28
C GLU A 438 -3.62 4.13 50.40
N GLY A 439 -3.09 4.61 49.28
CA GLY A 439 -2.18 5.76 49.25
C GLY A 439 -2.82 7.03 49.82
N ARG A 440 -4.10 7.29 49.48
CA ARG A 440 -4.85 8.41 50.06
C ARG A 440 -5.08 8.25 51.56
N PHE A 441 -5.29 7.02 52.03
CA PHE A 441 -5.47 6.73 53.46
C PHE A 441 -4.17 6.71 54.26
N ALA A 442 -3.02 6.45 53.63
CA ALA A 442 -1.73 6.53 54.30
C ALA A 442 -1.45 7.91 54.89
N GLY A 443 -1.92 8.98 54.24
CA GLY A 443 -1.84 10.35 54.79
C GLY A 443 -2.62 10.53 56.09
N ALA A 444 -3.83 9.96 56.18
CA ALA A 444 -4.64 9.99 57.40
C ALA A 444 -4.00 9.18 58.53
N ARG A 445 -3.36 8.04 58.20
CA ARG A 445 -2.59 7.25 59.17
C ARG A 445 -1.40 8.04 59.71
N ASN A 446 -0.62 8.68 58.85
CA ASN A 446 0.53 9.50 59.27
C ASN A 446 0.11 10.66 60.20
N LEU A 447 -1.05 11.27 59.94
CA LEU A 447 -1.64 12.28 60.83
C LEU A 447 -1.95 11.72 62.23
N ILE A 448 -2.48 10.50 62.32
CA ILE A 448 -2.74 9.84 63.60
C ILE A 448 -1.44 9.47 64.32
N GLU A 449 -0.45 8.97 63.61
CA GLU A 449 0.87 8.61 64.16
C GLU A 449 1.65 9.83 64.66
N GLY A 450 1.41 11.02 64.08
CA GLY A 450 1.98 12.30 64.53
C GLY A 450 1.43 12.81 65.87
N GLY A 451 0.41 12.15 66.43
CA GLY A 451 -0.22 12.53 67.70
C GLY A 451 -1.34 13.56 67.53
N LYS A 452 -2.10 13.77 68.63
CA LYS A 452 -3.28 14.64 68.62
C LYS A 452 -2.87 16.13 68.47
N PRO A 453 -3.41 16.88 67.51
CA PRO A 453 -3.24 18.33 67.44
C PRO A 453 -3.85 19.06 68.64
N ASP A 454 -3.19 20.12 69.13
CA ASP A 454 -3.61 20.86 70.33
C ASP A 454 -5.02 21.48 70.23
N HIS A 455 -5.48 21.76 69.02
CA HIS A 455 -6.79 22.38 68.76
C HIS A 455 -7.95 21.37 68.70
N LEU A 456 -7.67 20.07 68.68
CA LEU A 456 -8.69 19.02 68.66
C LEU A 456 -9.05 18.56 70.08
N SER A 457 -10.35 18.43 70.36
CA SER A 457 -10.81 17.82 71.61
C SER A 457 -10.42 16.34 71.68
N ASP A 458 -10.26 15.78 72.89
CA ASP A 458 -9.96 14.35 73.06
C ASP A 458 -11.07 13.45 72.49
N GLU A 459 -12.32 13.91 72.51
CA GLU A 459 -13.47 13.17 71.99
C GLU A 459 -13.44 13.12 70.46
N SER A 460 -13.27 14.27 69.81
CA SER A 460 -13.14 14.37 68.36
C SER A 460 -11.92 13.63 67.83
N TRP A 461 -10.81 13.60 68.58
CA TRP A 461 -9.63 12.81 68.21
C TRP A 461 -9.89 11.31 68.26
N ARG A 462 -10.54 10.82 69.33
CA ARG A 462 -10.89 9.40 69.45
C ARG A 462 -11.86 8.97 68.36
N GLU A 463 -12.84 9.81 68.02
CA GLU A 463 -13.77 9.57 66.92
C GLU A 463 -13.02 9.46 65.58
N MET A 464 -12.12 10.40 65.29
CA MET A 464 -11.31 10.35 64.07
C MET A 464 -10.41 9.10 64.00
N VAL A 465 -9.79 8.69 65.11
CA VAL A 465 -9.00 7.45 65.17
C VAL A 465 -9.87 6.23 64.91
N ALA A 466 -11.05 6.16 65.53
CA ALA A 466 -12.00 5.07 65.35
C ALA A 466 -12.51 4.99 63.89
N ASP A 467 -12.77 6.13 63.25
CA ASP A 467 -13.18 6.19 61.85
C ASP A 467 -12.08 5.68 60.92
N VAL A 468 -10.82 6.08 61.14
CA VAL A 468 -9.70 5.59 60.34
C VAL A 468 -9.50 4.08 60.53
N GLU A 469 -9.56 3.58 61.77
CA GLU A 469 -9.49 2.14 62.05
C GLU A 469 -10.61 1.36 61.35
N SER A 470 -11.83 1.90 61.38
CA SER A 470 -12.99 1.31 60.69
C SER A 470 -12.81 1.28 59.17
N ILE A 471 -12.31 2.36 58.59
CA ILE A 471 -12.03 2.43 57.15
C ILE A 471 -10.91 1.46 56.76
N GLU A 472 -9.86 1.33 57.56
CA GLU A 472 -8.80 0.35 57.32
C GLU A 472 -9.32 -1.09 57.35
N GLU A 473 -10.18 -1.42 58.32
CA GLU A 473 -10.80 -2.75 58.38
C GLU A 473 -11.67 -3.02 57.14
N MET A 474 -12.45 -2.02 56.71
CA MET A 474 -13.22 -2.10 55.47
C MET A 474 -12.33 -2.30 54.24
N LEU A 475 -11.22 -1.56 54.11
CA LEU A 475 -10.28 -1.69 52.99
C LEU A 475 -9.60 -3.05 52.99
N ARG A 476 -9.19 -3.57 54.15
CA ARG A 476 -8.64 -4.93 54.28
C ARG A 476 -9.67 -5.98 53.87
N ALA A 477 -10.92 -5.82 54.29
CA ALA A 477 -12.00 -6.72 53.91
C ALA A 477 -12.29 -6.65 52.40
N GLN A 478 -12.30 -5.46 51.81
CA GLN A 478 -12.47 -5.27 50.35
C GLN A 478 -11.31 -5.88 49.56
N ARG A 479 -10.07 -5.69 50.01
CA ARG A 479 -8.88 -6.30 49.41
C ARG A 479 -8.96 -7.82 49.47
N ALA A 480 -9.27 -8.40 50.63
CA ALA A 480 -9.40 -9.85 50.77
C ALA A 480 -10.54 -10.42 49.90
N ALA A 481 -11.68 -9.72 49.84
CA ALA A 481 -12.79 -10.11 48.97
C ALA A 481 -12.42 -10.02 47.48
N PHE A 482 -11.67 -8.98 47.09
CA PHE A 482 -11.17 -8.81 45.74
C PHE A 482 -10.15 -9.88 45.36
N GLU A 483 -9.16 -10.15 46.22
CA GLU A 483 -8.16 -11.21 46.02
C GLU A 483 -8.82 -12.59 45.88
N GLU A 484 -9.84 -12.89 46.69
CA GLU A 484 -10.62 -14.12 46.58
C GLU A 484 -11.44 -14.20 45.27
N ALA A 485 -12.06 -13.08 44.85
CA ALA A 485 -12.78 -13.01 43.58
C ALA A 485 -11.84 -13.22 42.39
N THR A 486 -10.70 -12.52 42.36
CA THR A 486 -9.64 -12.70 41.35
C THR A 486 -9.09 -14.12 41.39
N ARG A 487 -8.92 -14.74 42.56
CA ARG A 487 -8.50 -16.15 42.66
C ARG A 487 -9.51 -17.10 42.02
N ARG A 488 -10.80 -16.94 42.32
CA ARG A 488 -11.88 -17.75 41.71
C ARG A 488 -11.93 -17.57 40.21
N GLN A 489 -11.86 -16.32 39.74
CA GLN A 489 -11.84 -16.01 38.31
C GLN A 489 -10.62 -16.63 37.62
N ARG A 490 -9.42 -16.58 38.23
CA ARG A 490 -8.23 -17.25 37.70
C ARG A 490 -8.35 -18.77 37.69
N GLU A 491 -8.98 -19.36 38.70
CA GLU A 491 -9.28 -20.80 38.73
C GLU A 491 -10.30 -21.18 37.64
N GLU A 492 -11.34 -20.37 37.42
CA GLU A 492 -12.32 -20.55 36.34
C GLU A 492 -11.68 -20.41 34.96
N GLN A 493 -10.90 -19.36 34.72
CA GLN A 493 -10.12 -19.19 33.48
C GLN A 493 -9.15 -20.34 33.26
N ARG A 494 -8.44 -20.77 34.32
CA ARG A 494 -7.53 -21.91 34.24
C ARG A 494 -8.29 -23.18 33.88
N ASN A 495 -9.43 -23.43 34.52
CA ASN A 495 -10.27 -24.58 34.18
C ASN A 495 -10.81 -24.48 32.74
N GLU A 496 -11.20 -23.29 32.29
CA GLU A 496 -11.64 -23.07 30.92
C GLU A 496 -10.51 -23.34 29.93
N ILE A 497 -9.30 -22.86 30.19
CA ILE A 497 -8.10 -23.13 29.39
C ILE A 497 -7.78 -24.63 29.40
N ASP A 498 -7.63 -25.22 30.57
CA ASP A 498 -7.17 -26.60 30.77
C ASP A 498 -8.18 -27.64 30.23
N VAL A 499 -9.48 -27.30 30.14
CA VAL A 499 -10.53 -28.21 29.63
C VAL A 499 -10.94 -27.88 28.19
N THR A 500 -11.17 -26.59 27.87
CA THR A 500 -11.72 -26.19 26.57
C THR A 500 -10.66 -26.29 25.48
N ILE A 501 -9.41 -25.91 25.75
CA ILE A 501 -8.35 -25.91 24.73
C ILE A 501 -8.05 -27.34 24.25
N PRO A 502 -7.77 -28.34 25.12
CA PRO A 502 -7.55 -29.71 24.67
C PRO A 502 -8.75 -30.28 23.92
N ARG A 503 -9.97 -30.03 24.39
CA ARG A 503 -11.19 -30.49 23.72
C ARG A 503 -11.33 -29.89 22.31
N LYS A 504 -11.06 -28.60 22.14
CA LYS A 504 -11.08 -27.95 20.81
C LYS A 504 -9.98 -28.49 19.91
N ILE A 505 -8.78 -28.74 20.45
CA ILE A 505 -7.67 -29.37 19.72
C ILE A 505 -8.07 -30.77 19.24
N ASP A 506 -8.67 -31.60 20.10
CA ASP A 506 -9.10 -32.96 19.74
C ASP A 506 -10.18 -32.95 18.66
N LEU A 507 -11.14 -32.02 18.75
CA LEU A 507 -12.16 -31.84 17.72
C LEU A 507 -11.54 -31.49 16.37
N LEU A 508 -10.63 -30.50 16.34
CA LEU A 508 -9.90 -30.13 15.13
C LEU A 508 -9.05 -31.29 14.60
N LYS A 509 -8.33 -31.99 15.47
CA LYS A 509 -7.49 -33.15 15.11
C LYS A 509 -8.33 -34.24 14.44
N ASN A 510 -9.53 -34.52 14.95
CA ASN A 510 -10.45 -35.50 14.36
C ASN A 510 -11.00 -35.03 13.00
N GLU A 511 -11.37 -33.76 12.89
CA GLU A 511 -11.86 -33.17 11.63
C GLU A 511 -10.78 -33.20 10.54
N VAL A 512 -9.56 -32.73 10.85
CA VAL A 512 -8.42 -32.75 9.93
C VAL A 512 -8.05 -34.18 9.55
N ASN A 513 -8.05 -35.14 10.49
CA ASN A 513 -7.84 -36.56 10.19
C ASN A 513 -8.84 -37.09 9.16
N ALA A 514 -10.13 -36.76 9.30
CA ALA A 514 -11.16 -37.18 8.36
C ALA A 514 -10.93 -36.58 6.95
N LEU A 515 -10.46 -35.34 6.88
CA LEU A 515 -10.13 -34.68 5.60
C LEU A 515 -8.87 -35.28 4.95
N VAL A 516 -7.84 -35.60 5.75
CA VAL A 516 -6.65 -36.30 5.26
C VAL A 516 -7.02 -37.69 4.71
N GLN A 517 -7.92 -38.42 5.37
CA GLN A 517 -8.45 -39.70 4.88
C GLN A 517 -9.22 -39.57 3.56
N ARG A 518 -9.81 -38.40 3.27
CA ARG A 518 -10.42 -38.07 1.98
C ARG A 518 -9.41 -37.67 0.90
N GLY A 519 -8.12 -37.73 1.19
CA GLY A 519 -7.04 -37.41 0.26
C GLY A 519 -6.48 -35.99 0.39
N GLY A 520 -6.87 -35.24 1.43
CA GLY A 520 -6.28 -33.93 1.71
C GLY A 520 -4.82 -34.02 2.17
N SER A 521 -4.02 -33.04 1.78
CA SER A 521 -2.60 -32.90 2.09
C SER A 521 -2.39 -31.74 3.06
N ILE A 522 -1.86 -32.03 4.26
CA ILE A 522 -1.51 -31.01 5.26
C ILE A 522 -0.58 -29.95 4.66
N ARG A 523 0.38 -30.36 3.83
CA ARG A 523 1.33 -29.46 3.17
C ARG A 523 0.64 -28.53 2.17
N ASN A 524 -0.18 -29.07 1.26
CA ASN A 524 -0.81 -28.29 0.20
C ASN A 524 -1.97 -27.43 0.72
N SER A 525 -2.50 -27.75 1.92
CA SER A 525 -3.51 -26.94 2.59
C SER A 525 -2.96 -25.67 3.23
N TYR A 526 -1.63 -25.55 3.42
CA TYR A 526 -1.01 -24.47 4.20
C TYR A 526 -1.53 -24.35 5.66
N ALA A 527 -2.06 -25.45 6.21
CA ALA A 527 -2.52 -25.51 7.60
C ALA A 527 -1.41 -25.19 8.62
N ILE A 528 -0.17 -25.57 8.32
CA ILE A 528 0.99 -25.29 9.16
C ILE A 528 1.26 -23.77 9.19
N HIS A 529 1.23 -23.09 8.03
CA HIS A 529 1.40 -21.63 7.94
C HIS A 529 0.35 -20.88 8.76
N CYS A 530 -0.93 -21.28 8.64
CA CYS A 530 -2.01 -20.70 9.43
C CYS A 530 -1.78 -20.90 10.93
N SER A 531 -1.37 -22.10 11.34
CA SER A 531 -1.12 -22.43 12.75
C SER A 531 0.08 -21.67 13.32
N SER A 532 1.14 -21.49 12.52
CA SER A 532 2.31 -20.68 12.88
C SER A 532 1.93 -19.22 13.09
N ARG A 533 1.13 -18.64 12.19
CA ARG A 533 0.63 -17.26 12.32
C ARG A 533 -0.21 -17.06 13.58
N LEU A 534 -1.00 -18.06 13.96
CA LEU A 534 -1.84 -18.02 15.15
C LEU A 534 -1.04 -18.31 16.45
N ARG A 535 0.20 -18.78 16.33
CA ARG A 535 1.12 -19.10 17.44
C ARG A 535 0.51 -20.10 18.43
N ILE A 536 -0.04 -21.19 17.89
CA ILE A 536 -0.58 -22.31 18.66
C ILE A 536 0.31 -23.55 18.42
N PRO A 537 1.37 -23.78 19.22
CA PRO A 537 2.32 -24.89 19.01
C PRO A 537 1.65 -26.27 18.95
N GLN A 538 0.56 -26.45 19.70
CA GLN A 538 -0.17 -27.71 19.74
C GLN A 538 -0.80 -28.06 18.38
N TYR A 539 -1.15 -27.06 17.57
CA TYR A 539 -1.63 -27.30 16.21
C TYR A 539 -0.50 -27.82 15.32
N ILE A 540 0.68 -27.21 15.41
CA ILE A 540 1.87 -27.62 14.65
C ILE A 540 2.22 -29.08 14.97
N ASP A 541 2.21 -29.44 16.26
CA ASP A 541 2.54 -30.79 16.71
C ASP A 541 1.67 -31.85 16.07
N PHE A 542 0.34 -31.75 16.18
CA PHE A 542 -0.52 -32.79 15.63
C PHE A 542 -0.57 -32.74 14.09
N LEU A 543 -0.45 -31.56 13.47
CA LEU A 543 -0.41 -31.44 12.01
C LEU A 543 0.83 -32.15 11.46
N LEU A 544 1.99 -32.00 12.12
CA LEU A 544 3.22 -32.68 11.75
C LEU A 544 3.23 -34.16 12.15
N GLU A 545 2.50 -34.58 13.18
CA GLU A 545 2.24 -36.00 13.45
C GLU A 545 1.61 -36.71 12.25
N MET A 546 0.75 -36.02 11.49
CA MET A 546 0.11 -36.53 10.28
C MET A 546 1.02 -36.48 9.04
N VAL A 547 2.17 -35.81 9.12
CA VAL A 547 3.18 -35.77 8.05
C VAL A 547 4.24 -36.85 8.31
N PRO A 548 4.59 -37.68 7.30
CA PRO A 548 5.67 -38.65 7.41
C PRO A 548 6.97 -37.99 7.90
N LEU A 549 7.69 -38.67 8.80
CA LEU A 549 8.84 -38.11 9.52
C LEU A 549 9.89 -37.53 8.56
N GLU A 550 10.19 -38.24 7.49
CA GLU A 550 11.16 -37.86 6.45
C GLU A 550 10.74 -36.63 5.62
N LYS A 551 9.48 -36.20 5.71
CA LYS A 551 8.94 -35.04 5.01
C LYS A 551 8.67 -33.85 5.93
N ARG A 552 8.86 -33.97 7.25
CA ARG A 552 8.54 -32.90 8.20
C ARG A 552 9.36 -31.64 7.97
N ALA A 553 10.69 -31.74 7.91
CA ALA A 553 11.59 -30.62 7.63
C ALA A 553 11.23 -29.89 6.33
N PHE A 554 10.88 -30.66 5.30
CA PHE A 554 10.42 -30.10 4.02
C PHE A 554 9.05 -29.42 4.12
N ALA A 555 8.12 -29.97 4.90
CA ALA A 555 6.81 -29.36 5.12
C ALA A 555 6.92 -28.02 5.87
N VAL A 556 7.77 -27.93 6.91
CA VAL A 556 7.99 -26.68 7.67
C VAL A 556 8.85 -25.65 6.94
N SER A 557 9.46 -26.02 5.82
CA SER A 557 10.23 -25.11 4.95
C SER A 557 9.54 -24.83 3.61
N SER A 558 8.33 -25.37 3.39
CA SER A 558 7.57 -25.14 2.17
C SER A 558 6.95 -23.74 2.16
N LEU A 559 6.92 -23.11 1.00
CA LEU A 559 6.23 -21.83 0.80
C LEU A 559 4.70 -22.05 0.71
N ASP A 560 3.92 -21.08 1.16
CA ASP A 560 2.48 -20.98 0.88
C ASP A 560 2.21 -20.24 -0.43
N ASP A 561 0.94 -19.93 -0.70
CA ASP A 561 0.49 -19.15 -1.86
C ASP A 561 0.87 -17.67 -1.83
N ASN A 562 1.49 -17.19 -0.74
CA ASN A 562 2.08 -15.85 -0.62
C ASN A 562 3.62 -15.91 -0.66
N GLY A 563 4.19 -17.10 -0.85
CA GLY A 563 5.62 -17.30 -0.86
C GLY A 563 6.25 -17.18 0.52
N LEU A 564 5.55 -17.56 1.58
CA LEU A 564 6.04 -17.52 2.96
C LEU A 564 6.22 -18.93 3.51
N THR A 565 7.26 -19.16 4.31
CA THR A 565 7.36 -20.39 5.11
C THR A 565 6.53 -20.27 6.38
N PRO A 566 6.21 -21.38 7.05
CA PRO A 566 5.65 -21.35 8.41
C PRO A 566 6.48 -20.49 9.38
N LEU A 567 7.81 -20.48 9.23
CA LEU A 567 8.69 -19.67 10.06
C LEU A 567 8.52 -18.16 9.79
N HIS A 568 8.35 -17.74 8.52
CA HIS A 568 7.94 -16.37 8.21
C HIS A 568 6.60 -16.03 8.88
N CYS A 569 5.60 -16.91 8.74
CA CYS A 569 4.27 -16.70 9.33
C CYS A 569 4.29 -16.59 10.86
N ALA A 570 5.17 -17.31 11.56
CA ALA A 570 5.30 -17.22 13.01
C ALA A 570 5.78 -15.85 13.49
N VAL A 571 6.64 -15.21 12.70
CA VAL A 571 7.22 -13.89 13.00
C VAL A 571 6.43 -12.73 12.42
N LEU A 572 5.41 -13.01 11.61
CA LEU A 572 4.44 -12.01 11.17
C LEU A 572 3.58 -11.58 12.36
N GLY A 573 3.61 -10.28 12.62
CA GLY A 573 2.86 -9.63 13.68
C GLY A 573 3.70 -9.22 14.88
N THR A 574 3.09 -8.40 15.72
CA THR A 574 3.75 -7.70 16.80
C THR A 574 3.69 -8.50 18.11
N PRO A 575 4.83 -8.84 18.73
CA PRO A 575 4.79 -9.43 20.05
C PRO A 575 4.31 -8.38 21.04
N GLU A 576 3.47 -8.85 21.94
CA GLU A 576 2.98 -8.12 23.11
C GLU A 576 3.68 -8.71 24.34
N VAL A 577 3.85 -7.91 25.39
CA VAL A 577 4.65 -8.32 26.56
C VAL A 577 4.17 -9.66 27.12
N HIS A 578 2.86 -9.87 27.12
CA HIS A 578 2.23 -11.05 27.68
C HIS A 578 2.27 -12.28 26.79
N ASN A 579 2.68 -12.17 25.51
CA ASN A 579 2.73 -13.28 24.55
C ASN A 579 4.14 -13.54 24.00
N ARG A 580 5.16 -12.84 24.50
CA ARG A 580 6.56 -12.99 24.05
C ARG A 580 7.07 -14.43 24.12
N GLU A 581 6.69 -15.18 25.16
CA GLU A 581 7.12 -16.57 25.32
C GLU A 581 6.45 -17.46 24.28
N ASP A 582 5.17 -17.23 23.97
CA ASP A 582 4.42 -17.96 22.93
C ASP A 582 5.09 -17.78 21.55
N TYR A 583 5.66 -16.60 21.26
CA TYR A 583 6.43 -16.35 20.04
C TYR A 583 7.73 -17.17 20.00
N LEU A 584 8.52 -17.12 21.09
CA LEU A 584 9.77 -17.85 21.18
C LEU A 584 9.51 -19.36 21.09
N GLU A 585 8.52 -19.86 21.82
CA GLU A 585 8.13 -21.26 21.80
C GLU A 585 7.72 -21.70 20.40
N MET A 586 6.90 -20.92 19.68
CA MET A 586 6.52 -21.24 18.31
C MET A 586 7.72 -21.32 17.36
N VAL A 587 8.66 -20.37 17.46
CA VAL A 587 9.87 -20.35 16.61
C VAL A 587 10.81 -21.51 16.95
N GLU A 588 11.12 -21.70 18.24
CA GLU A 588 11.94 -22.83 18.71
C GLU A 588 11.31 -24.16 18.25
N ARG A 589 9.99 -24.29 18.35
CA ARG A 589 9.28 -25.50 17.93
C ARG A 589 9.39 -25.77 16.43
N LEU A 590 9.27 -24.75 15.58
CA LEU A 590 9.45 -24.91 14.14
C LEU A 590 10.90 -25.28 13.78
N LEU A 591 11.88 -24.69 14.47
CA LEU A 591 13.29 -25.01 14.30
C LEU A 591 13.61 -26.45 14.74
N ASP A 592 13.02 -26.93 15.83
CA ASP A 592 13.13 -28.33 16.27
C ASP A 592 12.60 -29.32 15.23
N PHE A 593 11.59 -28.93 14.45
CA PHE A 593 11.08 -29.71 13.32
C PHE A 593 11.92 -29.57 12.03
N GLY A 594 13.01 -28.82 12.07
CA GLY A 594 13.95 -28.63 10.96
C GLY A 594 13.52 -27.54 9.97
N ALA A 595 12.86 -26.49 10.42
CA ALA A 595 12.59 -25.31 9.59
C ALA A 595 13.90 -24.62 9.18
N ASP A 596 14.05 -24.34 7.89
CA ASP A 596 15.24 -23.69 7.35
C ASP A 596 15.11 -22.15 7.45
N THR A 597 16.04 -21.53 8.17
CA THR A 597 16.14 -20.08 8.35
C THR A 597 16.67 -19.35 7.11
N ASN A 598 17.16 -20.07 6.09
CA ASN A 598 17.67 -19.50 4.84
C ASN A 598 16.63 -19.27 3.76
N VAL A 599 15.43 -19.85 3.91
CA VAL A 599 14.42 -19.78 2.86
C VAL A 599 14.01 -18.33 2.70
N LYS A 600 14.10 -17.82 1.47
CA LYS A 600 13.64 -16.49 1.15
C LYS A 600 12.16 -16.52 0.80
N SER A 601 11.44 -15.54 1.29
CA SER A 601 10.09 -15.23 0.88
C SER A 601 10.04 -14.80 -0.60
N ALA A 602 8.84 -14.61 -1.12
CA ALA A 602 8.63 -14.05 -2.46
C ALA A 602 9.21 -12.64 -2.65
N GLN A 603 9.36 -11.89 -1.56
CA GLN A 603 10.01 -10.57 -1.54
C GLN A 603 11.53 -10.68 -1.37
N GLY A 604 12.07 -11.88 -1.28
CA GLY A 604 13.50 -12.13 -1.08
C GLY A 604 13.97 -12.01 0.39
N ALA A 605 13.10 -11.63 1.32
CA ALA A 605 13.42 -11.55 2.75
C ALA A 605 13.49 -12.94 3.38
N THR A 606 14.45 -13.18 4.28
CA THR A 606 14.45 -14.39 5.12
C THR A 606 13.49 -14.21 6.31
N PRO A 607 13.26 -15.24 7.15
CA PRO A 607 12.51 -15.06 8.39
C PRO A 607 13.10 -13.98 9.31
N LEU A 608 14.43 -13.81 9.35
CA LEU A 608 15.07 -12.74 10.12
C LEU A 608 14.73 -11.36 9.54
N GLY A 609 14.86 -11.19 8.22
CA GLY A 609 14.52 -9.94 7.55
C GLY A 609 13.04 -9.58 7.70
N MET A 610 12.14 -10.57 7.60
CA MET A 610 10.71 -10.38 7.83
C MET A 610 10.41 -9.95 9.28
N TYR A 611 11.06 -10.58 10.25
CA TYR A 611 10.95 -10.20 11.66
C TYR A 611 11.39 -8.75 11.90
N ARG A 612 12.59 -8.39 11.39
CA ARG A 612 13.14 -7.04 11.51
C ARG A 612 12.25 -5.99 10.86
N SER A 613 11.74 -6.25 9.65
CA SER A 613 10.77 -5.37 8.97
C SER A 613 9.52 -5.15 9.83
N THR A 614 8.95 -6.23 10.36
CA THR A 614 7.75 -6.17 11.20
C THR A 614 7.99 -5.35 12.47
N MET A 615 9.18 -5.46 13.08
CA MET A 615 9.54 -4.66 14.25
C MET A 615 9.73 -3.19 13.90
N THR A 616 10.43 -2.88 12.80
CA THR A 616 10.64 -1.51 12.32
C THR A 616 9.31 -0.82 12.06
N ASP A 617 8.38 -1.45 11.32
CA ASP A 617 7.08 -0.87 11.03
C ASP A 617 6.27 -0.58 12.32
N LYS A 618 6.41 -1.41 13.36
CA LYS A 618 5.77 -1.18 14.67
C LYS A 618 6.41 -0.02 15.44
N PHE A 619 7.74 0.07 15.44
CA PHE A 619 8.44 1.16 16.11
C PHE A 619 8.16 2.49 15.41
N ASP A 620 8.15 2.51 14.07
CA ASP A 620 7.76 3.67 13.28
C ASP A 620 6.34 4.10 13.64
N TYR A 621 5.38 3.17 13.67
CA TYR A 621 4.01 3.44 14.13
C TYR A 621 3.98 4.03 15.55
N SER A 622 4.68 3.40 16.51
CA SER A 622 4.68 3.84 17.90
C SER A 622 5.32 5.23 18.08
N ASN A 623 6.34 5.53 17.29
CA ASN A 623 7.02 6.82 17.26
C ASN A 623 6.12 7.91 16.67
N VAL A 624 5.44 7.63 15.55
CA VAL A 624 4.54 8.59 14.88
C VAL A 624 3.38 8.98 15.80
N PHE A 625 2.73 8.01 16.45
CA PHE A 625 1.57 8.29 17.30
C PHE A 625 1.92 8.68 18.74
N GLY A 626 3.21 8.78 19.09
CA GLY A 626 3.66 9.08 20.45
C GLY A 626 3.14 8.09 21.50
N ILE A 627 2.72 6.89 21.07
CA ILE A 627 2.19 5.85 21.95
C ILE A 627 3.40 5.25 22.67
N ARG A 628 3.79 5.90 23.77
CA ARG A 628 4.62 5.30 24.80
C ARG A 628 3.80 4.17 25.41
N SER A 629 3.84 3.02 24.74
CA SER A 629 3.49 1.75 25.39
C SER A 629 4.26 1.75 26.71
N GLY A 630 3.60 1.48 27.84
CA GLY A 630 4.22 1.49 29.17
C GLY A 630 5.37 0.49 29.36
N ASP A 631 5.85 -0.08 28.26
CA ASP A 631 6.95 -1.01 28.17
C ASP A 631 8.20 -0.22 27.80
N GLU A 632 9.12 -0.08 28.76
CA GLU A 632 10.43 0.47 28.47
C GLU A 632 11.11 -0.35 27.37
N PRO A 633 11.64 0.29 26.31
CA PRO A 633 12.37 -0.41 25.23
C PRO A 633 13.47 -1.33 25.75
N ALA A 634 14.07 -1.01 26.90
CA ALA A 634 15.07 -1.82 27.58
C ALA A 634 14.58 -3.25 27.91
N GLY A 635 13.31 -3.42 28.30
CA GLY A 635 12.73 -4.72 28.65
C GLY A 635 12.56 -5.67 27.47
N TRP A 636 12.46 -5.12 26.25
CA TRP A 636 12.30 -5.89 25.01
C TRP A 636 13.62 -6.34 24.39
N ARG A 637 14.75 -5.70 24.74
CA ARG A 637 16.06 -6.00 24.14
C ARG A 637 16.49 -7.47 24.29
N PRO A 638 16.39 -8.12 25.47
CA PRO A 638 16.78 -9.51 25.60
C PRO A 638 15.94 -10.45 24.73
N PHE A 639 14.65 -10.16 24.58
CA PHE A 639 13.74 -10.91 23.73
C PHE A 639 14.12 -10.75 22.25
N HIS A 640 14.29 -9.52 21.76
CA HIS A 640 14.66 -9.26 20.37
C HIS A 640 15.99 -9.92 20.01
N ARG A 641 17.01 -9.81 20.89
CA ARG A 641 18.31 -10.45 20.69
C ARG A 641 18.16 -11.97 20.58
N LYS A 642 17.44 -12.60 21.52
CA LYS A 642 17.19 -14.05 21.47
C LYS A 642 16.47 -14.46 20.19
N MET A 643 15.47 -13.69 19.77
CA MET A 643 14.72 -13.95 18.54
C MET A 643 15.60 -13.82 17.29
N GLU A 644 16.42 -12.77 17.20
CA GLU A 644 17.37 -12.62 16.10
C GLU A 644 18.38 -13.76 16.07
N ASP A 645 18.91 -14.18 17.22
CA ASP A 645 19.86 -15.30 17.31
C ASP A 645 19.25 -16.62 16.83
N LEU A 646 17.96 -16.86 17.13
CA LEU A 646 17.22 -18.04 16.65
C LEU A 646 16.97 -18.01 15.13
N LEU A 647 16.66 -16.83 14.58
CA LEU A 647 16.35 -16.67 13.16
C LEU A 647 17.60 -16.46 12.29
N ARG A 648 18.75 -16.16 12.90
CA ARG A 648 20.02 -15.92 12.20
C ARG A 648 20.41 -17.18 11.44
N SER A 649 20.55 -17.02 10.14
CA SER A 649 21.05 -18.08 9.28
C SER A 649 22.50 -18.47 9.62
N SER A 650 22.82 -19.74 9.46
CA SER A 650 24.20 -20.26 9.48
C SER A 650 25.08 -19.73 8.35
N GLN A 651 24.49 -19.21 7.27
CA GLN A 651 25.17 -18.57 6.13
C GLN A 651 25.42 -17.06 6.37
N GLY A 652 24.97 -16.52 7.50
CA GLY A 652 25.03 -15.09 7.81
C GLY A 652 23.77 -14.32 7.40
N GLU A 653 23.77 -13.02 7.68
CA GLU A 653 22.69 -12.12 7.30
C GLU A 653 22.72 -11.89 5.78
N THR A 654 21.56 -11.96 5.13
CA THR A 654 21.41 -11.56 3.73
C THR A 654 21.33 -10.03 3.64
N ASP A 655 21.58 -9.46 2.45
CA ASP A 655 21.42 -8.02 2.23
C ASP A 655 20.05 -7.49 2.66
N ALA A 656 18.98 -8.28 2.47
CA ALA A 656 17.62 -7.92 2.88
C ALA A 656 17.48 -7.90 4.42
N ASP A 657 18.18 -8.78 5.14
CA ASP A 657 18.17 -8.79 6.60
C ASP A 657 18.94 -7.59 7.17
N VAL A 658 20.05 -7.22 6.53
CA VAL A 658 20.86 -6.05 6.89
C VAL A 658 20.06 -4.76 6.65
N GLU A 659 19.32 -4.68 5.54
CA GLU A 659 18.49 -3.50 5.24
C GLU A 659 17.29 -3.38 6.18
N ALA A 660 16.66 -4.50 6.53
CA ALA A 660 15.56 -4.50 7.47
C ALA A 660 16.01 -4.16 8.91
N LYS A 661 17.32 -4.15 9.18
CA LYS A 661 17.88 -3.96 10.51
C LYS A 661 17.37 -2.66 11.14
N CYS A 662 16.60 -2.83 12.20
CA CYS A 662 15.92 -1.74 12.89
C CYS A 662 16.96 -0.86 13.60
N ALA A 663 17.07 0.41 13.20
CA ALA A 663 17.98 1.38 13.84
C ALA A 663 17.74 1.51 15.35
N VAL A 664 16.51 1.23 15.82
CA VAL A 664 16.13 1.25 17.24
C VAL A 664 16.93 0.26 18.08
N LEU A 665 17.35 -0.87 17.51
CA LEU A 665 18.14 -1.88 18.23
C LEU A 665 19.64 -1.52 18.29
N ASP A 666 20.12 -0.71 17.35
CA ASP A 666 21.54 -0.33 17.22
C ASP A 666 21.88 1.03 17.87
N ASN A 667 20.89 1.80 18.35
CA ASN A 667 21.11 3.03 19.13
C ASN A 667 21.72 2.79 20.53
N ASP A 668 22.59 1.78 20.65
CA ASP A 668 23.55 1.56 21.74
C ASP A 668 24.76 2.51 21.65
N MET A 669 24.71 3.51 20.75
CA MET A 669 25.60 4.68 20.80
C MET A 669 25.24 5.44 22.07
N GLY A 670 25.93 5.07 23.15
CA GLY A 670 25.77 5.64 24.47
C GLY A 670 25.56 7.14 24.40
N SER A 671 24.52 7.59 25.09
CA SER A 671 24.33 8.97 25.51
C SER A 671 25.45 9.45 26.46
N ASP A 672 26.57 8.73 26.54
CA ASP A 672 27.88 9.21 27.02
C ASP A 672 28.60 9.97 25.90
N ILE A 673 27.88 10.64 24.99
CA ILE A 673 28.40 11.88 24.44
C ILE A 673 28.34 12.84 25.61
N ASP A 674 29.44 12.90 26.37
CA ASP A 674 29.74 13.94 27.34
C ASP A 674 29.58 15.29 26.64
N LEU A 675 28.38 15.86 26.66
CA LEU A 675 28.12 17.27 26.35
C LEU A 675 28.57 18.18 27.51
N ASP A 676 29.55 17.71 28.30
CA ASP A 676 30.14 18.39 29.45
C ASP A 676 31.54 18.97 29.14
N ASN A 677 31.92 19.08 27.86
CA ASN A 677 33.14 19.79 27.49
C ASN A 677 32.85 20.81 26.39
N GLU A 678 33.16 22.06 26.73
CA GLU A 678 33.19 23.27 25.89
C GLU A 678 31.86 24.06 25.90
N ASP A 679 31.63 24.81 26.99
CA ASP A 679 31.16 26.22 26.96
C ASP A 679 31.24 26.87 28.37
N GLU A 680 32.34 26.67 29.09
CA GLU A 680 32.83 27.68 30.05
C GLU A 680 33.86 28.51 29.28
N ASP A 681 33.47 29.74 28.91
CA ASP A 681 34.32 30.89 28.51
C ASP A 681 33.86 31.56 27.19
N ALA A 682 32.77 32.34 27.23
CA ALA A 682 32.64 33.55 26.40
C ALA A 682 31.51 34.48 26.91
N ASP A 683 31.94 35.56 27.55
CA ASP A 683 31.40 36.91 27.43
C ASP A 683 29.97 37.20 27.95
N GLU A 684 29.90 37.43 29.26
CA GLU A 684 29.01 38.44 29.85
C GLU A 684 29.36 39.82 29.28
N ASP A 685 28.73 40.23 28.17
CA ASP A 685 28.74 41.63 27.71
C ASP A 685 27.32 42.05 27.25
N ASP A 686 26.57 42.59 28.21
CA ASP A 686 26.20 44.01 28.20
C ASP A 686 25.48 44.55 26.95
N TRP A 687 24.22 44.17 26.70
CA TRP A 687 23.34 44.94 25.80
C TRP A 687 21.89 45.04 26.30
N MET A 688 21.51 46.29 26.61
CA MET A 688 20.18 46.89 26.52
C MET A 688 19.18 46.63 27.65
N ASN A 689 19.34 47.42 28.72
CA ASN A 689 18.21 48.18 29.25
C ASN A 689 17.79 49.18 28.16
N ASP A 690 16.61 49.00 27.58
CA ASP A 690 15.82 50.13 27.09
C ASP A 690 14.50 50.12 27.86
N ASP A 691 14.48 51.08 28.77
CA ASP A 691 13.37 51.56 29.56
C ASP A 691 12.25 52.12 28.65
N GLU A 692 11.04 52.04 29.20
CA GLU A 692 9.99 53.07 29.12
C GLU A 692 9.54 53.49 27.71
N ASP A 693 8.36 53.00 27.30
CA ASP A 693 7.22 53.83 26.89
C ASP A 693 6.09 52.92 26.39
N ASP A 694 5.05 52.74 27.20
CA ASP A 694 3.71 52.54 26.67
C ASP A 694 2.69 53.13 27.65
N GLU A 695 2.25 54.32 27.28
CA GLU A 695 1.16 55.08 27.85
C GLU A 695 -0.13 54.25 27.77
N ASN A 696 -0.67 53.87 28.93
CA ASN A 696 -2.07 53.47 29.05
C ASN A 696 -2.93 54.73 28.96
N ASP A 697 -3.60 54.91 27.82
CA ASP A 697 -4.72 55.82 27.68
C ASP A 697 -5.90 55.29 28.51
N GLU A 698 -6.23 56.08 29.53
CA GLU A 698 -7.47 56.03 30.31
C GLU A 698 -8.65 56.52 29.46
N ASP A 699 -9.73 55.75 29.52
CA ASP A 699 -11.11 56.19 29.79
C ASP A 699 -11.71 57.44 29.10
N GLU A 700 -12.87 57.14 28.48
CA GLU A 700 -14.12 57.91 28.47
C GLU A 700 -14.41 58.97 27.37
N GLU A 701 -15.64 58.81 26.84
CA GLU A 701 -16.53 59.67 26.03
C GLU A 701 -16.46 59.65 24.49
#